data_AF-A0A2E7CVI4-F1
#
_entry.id   AF-A0A2E7CVI4-F1
#
_cell.length_a   1.000
_cell.length_b   1.000
_cell.length_c   1.000
_cell.angle_alpha   90.00
_cell.angle_beta   90.00
_cell.angle_gamma   90.00
#
_symmetry.space_group_name_H-M   'P 1'
#
loop_
_entity.id
_entity.type
_entity.pdbx_description
1 polymer ?
#
loop_
_entity_poly.entity_id
_entity_poly.type
_entity_poly.pdbx_seq_one_letter_code
_entity_poly.pdbx_strand_id
1 'polypeptide(L)'
;MIRFIIIFLSLIFSSLSFSQNIIENYDFENGLTDWSSYFSSGYNGTLIQSSIEHSGNYSARINITQVPSSPQVLGAQIKTNKFHIESGHDYHLSLWLKADQNVDVQVILIKNSSPWTWLASNTVSLNTTYQHFDLLENNAPFSTDDDVRLAIRCGNKVAKIYIDDVVLTDCTTPSNYSSLHSSVTGKGRIQISNNNSINECIQSCNDEFVTNSSLILTAIPEPGYTFSGWSGACNGLGNCQVSLSQAKYVGAHFTLNGTDNSCLDYRNKANWSIAGYDGNIPKEGNIIDMTQPPYNCVGDGTYNNYFAMLDVLNDVKNIPGFNIIYFPSGTYFFQGYKSFDIPNNTVIRGECSLNTILNIDATEVITPNYTKNHIFRMYKWNSGTDGYKKLMGGYHKESNKLIIDDPTGFSIGNIIELRRDNDTNKMSTNLVPIQLSQATFSNAYNNWGANSVGEIFKIKSINGNEITVDRKLNFTYNPKLNPRLKVLNVIENAGIENLKIHRPTQKDNYNIQIEGCYNCWVRNIESSYTQKAHINLARSYHIEIKDNYFHHSYDYGGGGHGYGVAVNHRTTSSLIENNIFNTLRHAMVLSYGPNGNTFGYNFSRESWDNSANFGLGDQKADISLHGFYPLMNLFEGNVVEYIHSSDWWGPSGPGNTFFRNRASKEELIISDNSDYQNVIANELTFNPIGWADNFNIHSSVDHTTKHSNNDLGDIDVNKINTLPISLYKNNIPNFCNGFPYPQIGPVSYISNNNNYPYNRSLNPAQFRYESSNQNASCFENCSLNTGLLDDYSICDSTISISLNEENEYKRLYGFSIYNLPNNYGNEVPDIYIKLYENGTLIQNTSSSVIESDPDIYVKISSIILNGSSTYEVKVYDKDLTFDDYIGNITFSGSTNSYNAVNGSLEIYLDKFTYNTSFLWSDGTTSNPKIFDQSGTYFLEVTQSNGCTFIDTVSINLSNPNNINGLHTWNGSIDSDWFSKCNWNNNHVPNINNDVLIPTGSINNPIINNIGFVDGEDMNGDGNIDINDRIPGKAFCRTMELEDGTEIEIKVTDGAVLEIQQ
;
A
#
# COMPACT_ATOMS: atom_id res chain seq x y z
N MET A 1 59.08 23.47 -3.65
CA MET A 1 59.91 23.01 -4.80
C MET A 1 59.63 21.52 -4.99
N ILE A 2 58.75 21.12 -5.92
CA ILE A 2 58.99 20.96 -7.38
C ILE A 2 59.87 19.71 -7.63
N ARG A 3 59.63 18.76 -8.54
CA ARG A 3 58.55 18.43 -9.51
C ARG A 3 58.99 17.15 -10.27
N PHE A 4 58.00 16.39 -10.75
CA PHE A 4 57.86 15.77 -12.10
C PHE A 4 58.82 14.65 -12.54
N ILE A 5 58.26 13.52 -13.00
CA ILE A 5 57.84 13.20 -14.39
C ILE A 5 57.13 11.82 -14.31
N ILE A 6 55.99 11.63 -15.00
CA ILE A 6 55.65 10.41 -15.78
C ILE A 6 54.35 10.67 -16.58
N ILE A 7 54.56 10.78 -17.90
CA ILE A 7 53.80 10.24 -19.06
C ILE A 7 52.28 10.52 -19.15
N PHE A 8 51.94 11.37 -20.12
CA PHE A 8 50.65 11.51 -20.78
C PHE A 8 50.31 10.23 -21.57
N LEU A 9 49.17 9.61 -21.25
CA LEU A 9 48.38 8.84 -22.22
C LEU A 9 46.96 9.43 -22.18
N SER A 10 46.64 10.28 -23.16
CA SER A 10 45.29 10.81 -23.34
C SER A 10 44.41 9.71 -23.93
N LEU A 11 43.75 8.95 -23.06
CA LEU A 11 42.54 8.23 -23.41
C LEU A 11 41.39 9.23 -23.37
N ILE A 12 40.81 9.45 -24.56
CA ILE A 12 39.61 10.23 -24.80
C ILE A 12 38.48 9.56 -24.00
N PHE A 13 38.10 10.14 -22.87
CA PHE A 13 36.80 9.88 -22.28
C PHE A 13 35.77 10.56 -23.17
N SER A 14 35.17 9.82 -24.09
CA SER A 14 33.88 10.21 -24.67
C SER A 14 32.84 10.08 -23.55
N SER A 15 32.45 11.20 -22.95
CA SER A 15 31.24 11.27 -22.15
C SER A 15 30.07 10.84 -23.04
N LEU A 16 29.40 9.75 -22.68
CA LEU A 16 28.13 9.37 -23.29
C LEU A 16 27.09 10.40 -22.85
N SER A 17 26.79 11.35 -23.73
CA SER A 17 25.67 12.28 -23.55
C SER A 17 24.38 11.51 -23.80
N PHE A 18 23.50 11.45 -22.80
CA PHE A 18 22.14 10.91 -22.95
C PHE A 18 21.14 12.05 -23.16
N SER A 19 19.99 11.70 -23.74
CA SER A 19 18.92 12.62 -24.13
C SER A 19 18.50 13.57 -23.00
N GLN A 20 18.54 14.88 -23.26
CA GLN A 20 18.14 15.93 -22.32
C GLN A 20 17.14 16.88 -23.01
N ASN A 21 16.03 17.20 -22.36
CA ASN A 21 15.15 18.27 -22.85
C ASN A 21 15.85 19.62 -22.74
N ILE A 22 16.02 20.29 -23.88
CA ILE A 22 16.65 21.61 -24.03
C ILE A 22 15.63 22.73 -23.84
N ILE A 23 14.41 22.55 -24.36
CA ILE A 23 13.26 23.39 -24.05
C ILE A 23 12.23 22.54 -23.33
N GLU A 24 11.93 22.96 -22.11
CA GLU A 24 10.93 22.33 -21.26
C GLU A 24 10.03 23.40 -20.64
N ASN A 25 9.25 24.11 -21.43
CA ASN A 25 8.30 25.09 -20.88
C ASN A 25 7.19 25.31 -21.88
N TYR A 26 6.14 24.52 -21.76
CA TYR A 26 5.23 24.30 -22.86
C TYR A 26 3.76 24.47 -22.57
N ASP A 27 3.35 24.41 -21.31
CA ASP A 27 1.96 24.61 -20.94
C ASP A 27 1.62 26.11 -20.80
N PHE A 28 2.60 27.01 -20.99
CA PHE A 28 2.40 28.46 -20.90
C PHE A 28 1.75 28.94 -19.59
N GLU A 29 1.62 28.09 -18.56
CA GLU A 29 0.84 28.34 -17.35
C GLU A 29 1.43 29.47 -16.51
N ASN A 30 2.76 29.60 -16.56
CA ASN A 30 3.53 30.51 -15.73
C ASN A 30 3.93 31.80 -16.48
N GLY A 31 3.22 32.13 -17.57
CA GLY A 31 3.43 33.34 -18.37
C GLY A 31 4.39 33.15 -19.55
N LEU A 32 4.76 34.27 -20.18
CA LEU A 32 5.49 34.31 -21.46
C LEU A 32 6.95 34.80 -21.34
N THR A 33 7.55 34.73 -20.15
CA THR A 33 8.88 35.33 -19.87
C THR A 33 9.99 34.85 -20.81
N ASP A 34 9.96 33.58 -21.22
CA ASP A 34 10.93 33.00 -22.15
C ASP A 34 10.57 33.17 -23.63
N TRP A 35 9.46 33.85 -23.90
CA TRP A 35 8.88 34.00 -25.22
C TRP A 35 8.79 35.48 -25.60
N SER A 36 9.18 35.78 -26.83
CA SER A 36 9.07 37.13 -27.38
C SER A 36 8.45 37.11 -28.77
N SER A 37 7.85 38.22 -29.16
CA SER A 37 7.38 38.43 -30.52
C SER A 37 8.24 39.42 -31.29
N TYR A 38 8.23 39.30 -32.60
CA TYR A 38 8.88 40.23 -33.52
C TYR A 38 7.95 40.48 -34.71
N PHE A 39 7.81 41.76 -35.08
CA PHE A 39 7.03 42.20 -36.24
C PHE A 39 7.92 43.05 -37.14
N SER A 40 8.07 42.63 -38.40
CA SER A 40 8.80 43.38 -39.42
C SER A 40 8.02 44.59 -39.93
N SER A 41 8.66 45.48 -40.69
CA SER A 41 8.02 46.69 -41.21
C SER A 41 6.75 46.36 -42.00
N GLY A 42 5.63 47.00 -41.65
CA GLY A 42 4.32 46.76 -42.26
C GLY A 42 3.46 45.68 -41.58
N TYR A 43 3.97 45.02 -40.54
CA TYR A 43 3.23 44.09 -39.69
C TYR A 43 2.92 44.72 -38.32
N ASN A 44 1.80 44.33 -37.72
CA ASN A 44 1.45 44.74 -36.36
C ASN A 44 0.71 43.61 -35.63
N GLY A 45 0.83 43.58 -34.31
CA GLY A 45 0.23 42.55 -33.48
C GLY A 45 0.67 42.57 -32.02
N THR A 46 0.22 41.58 -31.27
CA THR A 46 0.59 41.36 -29.86
C THR A 46 0.82 39.88 -29.57
N LEU A 47 1.63 39.58 -28.56
CA LEU A 47 1.77 38.25 -28.00
C LEU A 47 1.18 38.28 -26.58
N ILE A 48 0.24 37.38 -26.31
CA ILE A 48 -0.41 37.29 -25.01
C ILE A 48 -0.54 35.83 -24.57
N GLN A 49 -0.67 35.60 -23.27
CA GLN A 49 -1.12 34.33 -22.71
C GLN A 49 -2.64 34.23 -22.92
N SER A 50 -3.16 33.05 -23.27
CA SER A 50 -4.56 32.84 -23.66
C SER A 50 -5.15 31.60 -23.01
N SER A 51 -6.35 31.72 -22.44
CA SER A 51 -7.14 30.60 -21.89
C SER A 51 -7.85 29.77 -22.98
N ILE A 52 -7.15 29.52 -24.08
CA ILE A 52 -7.66 28.70 -25.18
C ILE A 52 -6.56 27.71 -25.51
N GLU A 53 -6.46 26.72 -24.65
CA GLU A 53 -5.38 25.76 -24.50
C GLU A 53 -5.66 24.45 -25.24
N HIS A 54 -4.58 23.72 -25.51
CA HIS A 54 -4.59 22.33 -25.91
C HIS A 54 -4.43 21.42 -24.69
N SER A 55 -3.57 21.82 -23.75
CA SER A 55 -3.38 21.17 -22.45
C SER A 55 -3.11 22.22 -21.37
N GLY A 56 -3.41 21.94 -20.10
CA GLY A 56 -3.30 22.94 -19.02
C GLY A 56 -4.50 23.90 -18.98
N ASN A 57 -4.25 25.16 -18.64
CA ASN A 57 -5.21 26.27 -18.61
C ASN A 57 -4.84 27.41 -19.58
N TYR A 58 -3.62 27.45 -20.11
CA TYR A 58 -3.11 28.57 -20.91
C TYR A 58 -2.30 28.11 -22.13
N SER A 59 -2.26 28.97 -23.14
CA SER A 59 -1.43 28.84 -24.35
C SER A 59 -0.79 30.18 -24.67
N ALA A 60 0.27 30.18 -25.49
CA ALA A 60 0.74 31.42 -26.11
C ALA A 60 -0.12 31.75 -27.33
N ARG A 61 -0.60 32.99 -27.42
CA ARG A 61 -1.34 33.48 -28.58
C ARG A 61 -0.68 34.71 -29.18
N ILE A 62 -0.25 34.60 -30.43
CA ILE A 62 0.13 35.74 -31.24
C ILE A 62 -1.09 36.26 -32.04
N ASN A 63 -1.47 37.50 -31.77
CA ASN A 63 -2.51 38.24 -32.45
C ASN A 63 -1.90 39.09 -33.55
N ILE A 64 -2.02 38.69 -34.82
CA ILE A 64 -1.61 39.55 -35.94
C ILE A 64 -2.79 40.45 -36.28
N THR A 65 -2.60 41.76 -36.19
CA THR A 65 -3.65 42.77 -36.46
C THR A 65 -3.45 43.49 -37.80
N GLN A 66 -2.26 43.39 -38.40
CA GLN A 66 -1.95 44.00 -39.69
C GLN A 66 -0.91 43.19 -40.45
N VAL A 67 -1.14 43.02 -41.77
CA VAL A 67 -0.17 42.50 -42.74
C VAL A 67 -0.08 43.45 -43.96
N PRO A 68 1.06 43.51 -44.68
CA PRO A 68 1.19 44.28 -45.91
C PRO A 68 0.23 43.82 -47.02
N SER A 69 0.00 44.66 -48.03
CA SER A 69 -0.90 44.38 -49.16
C SER A 69 -0.47 43.21 -50.06
N SER A 70 0.80 42.79 -49.97
CA SER A 70 1.34 41.60 -50.66
C SER A 70 2.30 40.85 -49.73
N PRO A 71 1.79 40.10 -48.74
CA PRO A 71 2.60 39.43 -47.73
C PRO A 71 3.23 38.16 -48.32
N GLN A 72 4.37 38.31 -48.99
CA GLN A 72 5.15 37.19 -49.56
C GLN A 72 6.12 36.55 -48.54
N VAL A 73 6.26 37.14 -47.35
CA VAL A 73 7.20 36.69 -46.29
C VAL A 73 6.45 36.64 -44.97
N LEU A 74 6.63 35.57 -44.19
CA LEU A 74 6.10 35.44 -42.83
C LEU A 74 6.83 36.41 -41.89
N GLY A 75 6.35 37.67 -41.88
CA GLY A 75 7.01 38.82 -41.25
C GLY A 75 6.63 39.09 -39.79
N ALA A 76 5.75 38.27 -39.21
CA ALA A 76 5.51 38.20 -37.77
C ALA A 76 6.14 36.92 -37.23
N GLN A 77 6.62 36.94 -35.98
CA GLN A 77 7.29 35.78 -35.38
C GLN A 77 7.05 35.76 -33.88
N ILE A 78 6.86 34.57 -33.33
CA ILE A 78 7.07 34.25 -31.91
C ILE A 78 8.36 33.42 -31.77
N LYS A 79 9.13 33.62 -30.70
CA LYS A 79 10.40 32.93 -30.49
C LYS A 79 10.75 32.75 -29.03
N THR A 80 11.53 31.72 -28.74
CA THR A 80 12.09 31.44 -27.42
C THR A 80 13.39 32.24 -27.17
N ASN A 81 13.84 32.24 -25.93
CA ASN A 81 15.22 32.53 -25.54
C ASN A 81 16.22 31.57 -26.21
N LYS A 82 17.51 31.92 -26.11
CA LYS A 82 18.58 31.16 -26.75
C LYS A 82 18.93 29.90 -25.95
N PHE A 83 19.28 28.83 -26.65
CA PHE A 83 19.71 27.55 -26.06
C PHE A 83 20.90 26.97 -26.82
N HIS A 84 21.64 26.12 -26.10
CA HIS A 84 22.81 25.39 -26.57
C HIS A 84 22.41 24.22 -27.49
N ILE A 85 23.23 23.97 -28.51
CA ILE A 85 23.21 22.71 -29.28
C ILE A 85 24.65 22.25 -29.51
N GLU A 86 24.82 20.95 -29.73
CA GLU A 86 26.09 20.33 -30.07
C GLU A 86 26.10 19.79 -31.49
N SER A 87 27.25 19.89 -32.16
CA SER A 87 27.44 19.30 -33.47
C SER A 87 27.38 17.77 -33.37
N GLY A 88 26.68 17.14 -34.29
CA GLY A 88 26.53 15.69 -34.35
C GLY A 88 25.42 15.13 -33.46
N HIS A 89 24.69 15.98 -32.74
CA HIS A 89 23.55 15.60 -31.92
C HIS A 89 22.24 15.58 -32.72
N ASP A 90 21.28 14.79 -32.26
CA ASP A 90 19.92 14.74 -32.82
C ASP A 90 18.97 15.59 -31.96
N TYR A 91 18.05 16.33 -32.58
CA TYR A 91 17.12 17.22 -31.89
C TYR A 91 15.68 17.02 -32.34
N HIS A 92 14.76 16.85 -31.41
CA HIS A 92 13.33 16.70 -31.69
C HIS A 92 12.51 17.81 -31.04
N LEU A 93 11.83 18.60 -31.86
CA LEU A 93 10.88 19.60 -31.42
C LEU A 93 9.44 19.07 -31.63
N SER A 94 8.65 19.00 -30.57
CA SER A 94 7.21 18.72 -30.58
C SER A 94 6.46 19.98 -30.15
N LEU A 95 5.34 20.31 -30.80
CA LEU A 95 4.45 21.40 -30.37
C LEU A 95 3.03 21.25 -30.93
N TRP A 96 2.07 21.88 -30.30
CA TRP A 96 0.69 22.00 -30.79
C TRP A 96 0.41 23.43 -31.25
N LEU A 97 -0.23 23.55 -32.42
CA LEU A 97 -0.57 24.83 -33.01
C LEU A 97 -2.02 24.81 -33.51
N LYS A 98 -2.72 25.94 -33.38
CA LYS A 98 -3.92 26.22 -34.17
C LYS A 98 -3.97 27.68 -34.57
N ALA A 99 -4.90 28.01 -35.44
CA ALA A 99 -5.24 29.38 -35.76
C ALA A 99 -6.74 29.62 -35.67
N ASP A 100 -7.19 30.87 -35.67
CA ASP A 100 -8.62 31.19 -35.78
C ASP A 100 -9.17 31.05 -37.21
N GLN A 101 -8.30 30.78 -38.18
CA GLN A 101 -8.60 30.58 -39.60
C GLN A 101 -7.43 29.92 -40.33
N ASN A 102 -7.62 29.57 -41.59
CA ASN A 102 -6.56 28.94 -42.38
C ASN A 102 -5.40 29.91 -42.70
N VAL A 103 -4.23 29.61 -42.15
CA VAL A 103 -3.00 30.42 -42.20
C VAL A 103 -1.78 29.50 -42.30
N ASP A 104 -0.72 29.95 -42.95
CA ASP A 104 0.53 29.18 -43.01
C ASP A 104 1.50 29.71 -41.96
N VAL A 105 2.16 28.79 -41.27
CA VAL A 105 3.23 29.10 -40.32
C VAL A 105 4.47 28.29 -40.63
N GLN A 106 5.63 28.84 -40.31
CA GLN A 106 6.91 28.17 -40.49
C GLN A 106 7.60 28.04 -39.13
N VAL A 107 7.75 26.81 -38.67
CA VAL A 107 8.47 26.45 -37.45
C VAL A 107 9.93 26.26 -37.80
N ILE A 108 10.84 26.89 -37.06
CA ILE A 108 12.27 26.93 -37.38
C ILE A 108 13.10 26.84 -36.09
N LEU A 109 14.09 25.95 -36.09
CA LEU A 109 15.23 26.01 -35.19
C LEU A 109 16.37 26.73 -35.94
N ILE A 110 16.86 27.84 -35.41
CA ILE A 110 17.80 28.69 -36.14
C ILE A 110 18.84 29.31 -35.21
N LYS A 111 20.08 29.41 -35.71
CA LYS A 111 21.13 30.20 -35.06
C LYS A 111 20.71 31.67 -34.96
N ASN A 112 20.92 32.27 -33.81
CA ASN A 112 20.51 33.62 -33.46
C ASN A 112 21.57 34.69 -33.81
N SER A 113 22.80 34.29 -34.16
CA SER A 113 23.82 35.19 -34.69
C SER A 113 24.14 34.91 -36.15
N SER A 114 24.73 35.90 -36.82
CA SER A 114 25.19 35.77 -38.21
C SER A 114 26.46 34.90 -38.29
N PRO A 115 26.57 33.97 -39.26
CA PRO A 115 25.60 33.67 -40.30
C PRO A 115 24.38 32.90 -39.76
N TRP A 116 23.18 33.32 -40.17
CA TRP A 116 21.89 32.76 -39.74
C TRP A 116 21.66 31.36 -40.33
N THR A 117 22.30 30.35 -39.74
CA THR A 117 22.20 28.96 -40.18
C THR A 117 20.95 28.31 -39.60
N TRP A 118 20.20 27.64 -40.47
CA TRP A 118 19.00 26.90 -40.08
C TRP A 118 19.44 25.54 -39.57
N LEU A 119 18.94 25.17 -38.39
CA LEU A 119 19.11 23.84 -37.84
C LEU A 119 18.04 22.94 -38.44
N ALA A 120 16.77 23.29 -38.27
CA ALA A 120 15.65 22.58 -38.87
C ALA A 120 14.51 23.55 -39.21
N SER A 121 13.67 23.20 -40.18
CA SER A 121 12.44 23.96 -40.46
C SER A 121 11.33 23.12 -41.05
N ASN A 122 10.09 23.46 -40.73
CA ASN A 122 8.90 22.91 -41.38
C ASN A 122 7.85 24.00 -41.60
N THR A 123 7.16 23.96 -42.73
CA THR A 123 6.05 24.87 -43.04
C THR A 123 4.74 24.11 -42.99
N VAL A 124 3.80 24.61 -42.21
CA VAL A 124 2.55 23.92 -41.91
C VAL A 124 1.37 24.87 -42.08
N SER A 125 0.28 24.35 -42.63
CA SER A 125 -0.98 25.09 -42.76
C SER A 125 -1.85 24.78 -41.55
N LEU A 126 -2.12 25.82 -40.75
CA LEU A 126 -2.98 25.73 -39.58
C LEU A 126 -4.43 25.92 -39.95
N ASN A 127 -5.32 25.31 -39.17
CA ASN A 127 -6.77 25.53 -39.22
C ASN A 127 -7.32 25.84 -37.81
N THR A 128 -8.65 25.78 -37.64
CA THR A 128 -9.35 26.11 -36.38
C THR A 128 -9.17 25.11 -35.24
N THR A 129 -8.60 23.94 -35.52
CA THR A 129 -8.35 22.88 -34.54
C THR A 129 -6.87 22.81 -34.20
N TYR A 130 -6.56 22.41 -32.95
CA TYR A 130 -5.19 22.13 -32.55
C TYR A 130 -4.65 20.95 -33.37
N GLN A 131 -3.49 21.20 -33.97
CA GLN A 131 -2.74 20.26 -34.79
C GLN A 131 -1.37 20.09 -34.15
N HIS A 132 -0.95 18.84 -34.01
CA HIS A 132 0.36 18.50 -33.49
C HIS A 132 1.41 18.56 -34.59
N PHE A 133 2.59 19.03 -34.24
CA PHE A 133 3.71 19.21 -35.15
C PHE A 133 5.01 18.77 -34.53
N ASP A 134 5.74 17.96 -35.29
CA ASP A 134 7.09 17.55 -34.97
C ASP A 134 8.09 18.08 -36.00
N LEU A 135 9.28 18.40 -35.51
CA LEU A 135 10.43 18.80 -36.31
C LEU A 135 11.67 18.12 -35.75
N LEU A 136 12.20 17.17 -36.53
CA LEU A 136 13.40 16.41 -36.20
C LEU A 136 14.59 16.95 -36.99
N GLU A 137 15.69 17.28 -36.30
CA GLU A 137 17.02 17.43 -36.87
C GLU A 137 17.85 16.22 -36.52
N ASN A 138 18.46 15.59 -37.52
CA ASN A 138 19.41 14.52 -37.29
C ASN A 138 20.82 15.01 -37.61
N ASN A 139 21.76 14.78 -36.71
CA ASN A 139 23.17 15.13 -36.86
C ASN A 139 23.40 16.63 -37.11
N ALA A 140 23.15 17.43 -36.06
CA ALA A 140 23.26 18.87 -36.06
C ALA A 140 24.62 19.35 -36.64
N PRO A 141 24.63 20.34 -37.53
CA PRO A 141 25.82 20.67 -38.33
C PRO A 141 26.86 21.54 -37.60
N PHE A 142 26.59 21.99 -36.37
CA PHE A 142 27.49 22.86 -35.59
C PHE A 142 27.14 22.87 -34.10
N SER A 143 28.11 23.20 -33.25
CA SER A 143 27.90 23.50 -31.81
C SER A 143 27.78 25.02 -31.60
N THR A 144 26.99 25.45 -30.62
CA THR A 144 26.90 26.87 -30.22
C THR A 144 26.73 27.04 -28.71
N ASP A 145 27.43 27.99 -28.08
CA ASP A 145 27.13 28.42 -26.71
C ASP A 145 25.85 29.28 -26.69
N ASP A 146 24.73 28.70 -26.26
CA ASP A 146 23.43 29.39 -26.10
C ASP A 146 23.10 30.39 -27.22
N ASP A 147 23.12 29.93 -28.48
CA ASP A 147 22.88 30.78 -29.65
C ASP A 147 21.90 30.21 -30.66
N VAL A 148 21.10 29.21 -30.30
CA VAL A 148 19.99 28.73 -31.14
C VAL A 148 18.66 29.12 -30.52
N ARG A 149 17.65 29.39 -31.35
CA ARG A 149 16.29 29.67 -30.88
C ARG A 149 15.26 28.88 -31.68
N LEU A 150 14.13 28.62 -31.05
CA LEU A 150 12.90 28.23 -31.73
C LEU A 150 12.20 29.50 -32.21
N ALA A 151 11.75 29.49 -33.45
CA ALA A 151 11.05 30.57 -34.12
C ALA A 151 9.85 30.01 -34.86
N ILE A 152 8.64 30.50 -34.56
CA ILE A 152 7.45 30.23 -35.37
C ILE A 152 7.13 31.52 -36.10
N ARG A 153 7.39 31.53 -37.41
CA ARG A 153 7.10 32.64 -38.30
C ARG A 153 5.68 32.50 -38.85
N CYS A 154 4.98 33.62 -38.93
CA CYS A 154 3.59 33.71 -39.34
C CYS A 154 3.31 35.05 -40.05
N GLY A 155 2.07 35.28 -40.47
CA GLY A 155 1.64 36.58 -41.01
C GLY A 155 1.46 36.64 -42.52
N ASN A 156 1.19 35.53 -43.21
CA ASN A 156 0.65 35.63 -44.58
C ASN A 156 -0.76 36.25 -44.59
N LYS A 157 -1.46 36.32 -43.43
CA LYS A 157 -2.76 36.97 -43.20
C LYS A 157 -2.87 37.52 -41.78
N VAL A 158 -3.85 38.40 -41.56
CA VAL A 158 -4.33 38.77 -40.21
C VAL A 158 -4.98 37.54 -39.59
N ALA A 159 -4.44 37.02 -38.49
CA ALA A 159 -4.91 35.82 -37.81
C ALA A 159 -4.46 35.80 -36.35
N LYS A 160 -5.14 34.98 -35.54
CA LYS A 160 -4.70 34.62 -34.19
C LYS A 160 -4.14 33.21 -34.24
N ILE A 161 -2.90 33.05 -33.81
CA ILE A 161 -2.23 31.74 -33.78
C ILE A 161 -1.93 31.40 -32.34
N TYR A 162 -2.32 30.19 -31.96
CA TYR A 162 -2.16 29.63 -30.63
C TYR A 162 -1.11 28.55 -30.68
N ILE A 163 -0.27 28.51 -29.66
CA ILE A 163 0.86 27.61 -29.51
C ILE A 163 0.77 27.03 -28.12
N ASP A 164 0.90 25.72 -28.05
CA ASP A 164 0.87 24.96 -26.81
C ASP A 164 1.85 23.79 -26.88
N ASP A 165 2.20 23.18 -25.75
CA ASP A 165 2.89 21.89 -25.70
C ASP A 165 4.25 21.79 -26.47
N VAL A 166 5.00 22.90 -26.53
CA VAL A 166 6.38 23.04 -27.08
C VAL A 166 7.51 22.35 -26.28
N VAL A 167 7.93 21.17 -26.70
CA VAL A 167 9.07 20.43 -26.15
C VAL A 167 10.22 20.35 -27.17
N LEU A 168 11.44 20.73 -26.81
CA LEU A 168 12.64 20.44 -27.60
C LEU A 168 13.56 19.49 -26.81
N THR A 169 13.87 18.35 -27.41
CA THR A 169 14.65 17.28 -26.81
C THR A 169 15.96 17.08 -27.58
N ASP A 170 17.10 17.13 -26.90
CA ASP A 170 18.33 16.50 -27.40
C ASP A 170 18.11 14.99 -27.36
N CYS A 171 18.05 14.34 -28.52
CA CYS A 171 17.73 12.93 -28.69
C CYS A 171 18.99 12.11 -28.97
N THR A 172 20.18 12.66 -28.74
CA THR A 172 21.43 11.98 -29.08
C THR A 172 21.60 10.75 -28.21
N THR A 173 21.59 9.58 -28.85
CA THR A 173 21.75 8.28 -28.19
C THR A 173 23.19 7.76 -28.34
N PRO A 174 23.62 6.82 -27.49
CA PRO A 174 24.77 5.97 -27.80
C PRO A 174 24.60 5.33 -29.19
N SER A 175 25.71 5.10 -29.93
CA SER A 175 25.75 4.70 -31.35
C SER A 175 24.97 3.43 -31.76
N ASN A 176 24.34 2.74 -30.81
CA ASN A 176 23.67 1.44 -30.94
C ASN A 176 22.24 1.43 -30.38
N TYR A 177 21.69 2.61 -30.05
CA TYR A 177 20.30 2.81 -29.63
C TYR A 177 19.58 3.83 -30.53
N SER A 178 18.26 3.84 -30.49
CA SER A 178 17.38 4.78 -31.19
C SER A 178 16.12 5.01 -30.34
N SER A 179 15.65 6.26 -30.28
CA SER A 179 14.50 6.64 -29.45
C SER A 179 13.17 6.45 -30.16
N LEU A 180 12.14 6.09 -29.38
CA LEU A 180 10.73 6.17 -29.76
C LEU A 180 10.06 7.22 -28.86
N HIS A 181 9.65 8.32 -29.48
CA HIS A 181 8.80 9.31 -28.85
C HIS A 181 7.35 8.88 -29.02
N SER A 182 6.64 8.64 -27.93
CA SER A 182 5.24 8.27 -27.96
C SER A 182 4.40 9.34 -27.27
N SER A 183 3.24 9.69 -27.82
CA SER A 183 2.28 10.55 -27.12
C SER A 183 0.87 10.01 -27.18
N VAL A 184 0.07 10.36 -26.19
CA VAL A 184 -1.32 9.93 -26.04
C VAL A 184 -2.20 11.16 -25.84
N THR A 185 -3.25 11.28 -26.66
CA THR A 185 -4.28 12.31 -26.48
C THR A 185 -5.63 11.65 -26.18
N GLY A 186 -6.39 12.18 -25.23
CA GLY A 186 -7.58 11.50 -24.68
C GLY A 186 -7.19 10.44 -23.65
N LYS A 187 -8.17 9.66 -23.16
CA LYS A 187 -7.92 8.63 -22.15
C LYS A 187 -7.68 7.25 -22.77
N GLY A 188 -6.44 6.79 -22.68
CA GLY A 188 -5.97 5.50 -23.16
C GLY A 188 -4.46 5.35 -22.92
N ARG A 189 -3.86 4.29 -23.46
CA ARG A 189 -2.40 4.07 -23.38
C ARG A 189 -1.87 3.32 -24.60
N ILE A 190 -0.56 3.39 -24.80
CA ILE A 190 0.19 2.65 -25.82
C ILE A 190 0.94 1.53 -25.12
N GLN A 191 0.66 0.26 -25.45
CA GLN A 191 1.51 -0.86 -25.09
C GLN A 191 2.58 -1.05 -26.17
N ILE A 192 3.85 -0.91 -25.80
CA ILE A 192 5.03 -1.05 -26.66
C ILE A 192 5.63 -2.43 -26.40
N SER A 193 5.54 -3.33 -27.37
CA SER A 193 6.11 -4.67 -27.26
C SER A 193 7.41 -4.78 -28.07
N ASN A 194 8.48 -5.22 -27.42
CA ASN A 194 9.78 -5.51 -28.04
C ASN A 194 10.25 -6.92 -27.60
N ASN A 195 10.08 -7.92 -28.48
CA ASN A 195 10.32 -9.33 -28.15
C ASN A 195 9.60 -9.74 -26.85
N ASN A 196 10.34 -10.09 -25.78
CA ASN A 196 9.81 -10.51 -24.49
C ASN A 196 9.58 -9.34 -23.50
N SER A 197 9.85 -8.09 -23.91
CA SER A 197 9.67 -6.91 -23.07
C SER A 197 8.42 -6.12 -23.47
N ILE A 198 7.68 -5.64 -22.47
CA ILE A 198 6.49 -4.81 -22.64
C ILE A 198 6.68 -3.53 -21.83
N ASN A 199 6.60 -2.39 -22.51
CA ASN A 199 6.56 -1.05 -21.90
C ASN A 199 5.18 -0.43 -22.17
N GLU A 200 4.77 0.53 -21.35
CA GLU A 200 3.52 1.27 -21.57
C GLU A 200 3.79 2.76 -21.59
N CYS A 201 3.32 3.43 -22.65
CA CYS A 201 3.31 4.88 -22.70
C CYS A 201 1.91 5.42 -22.46
N ILE A 202 1.81 6.35 -21.53
CA ILE A 202 0.52 6.77 -21.00
C ILE A 202 0.18 8.22 -21.40
N GLN A 203 1.15 9.15 -21.39
CA GLN A 203 0.93 10.56 -21.77
C GLN A 203 1.92 10.99 -22.86
N SER A 204 3.19 11.14 -22.49
CA SER A 204 4.29 11.44 -23.40
C SER A 204 5.53 10.72 -22.90
N CYS A 205 6.14 9.89 -23.74
CA CYS A 205 7.26 9.02 -23.37
C CYS A 205 8.36 9.15 -24.40
N ASN A 206 9.60 9.01 -23.93
CA ASN A 206 10.79 8.97 -24.76
C ASN A 206 11.56 7.71 -24.36
N ASP A 207 11.21 6.59 -25.01
CA ASP A 207 11.76 5.26 -24.73
C ASP A 207 12.93 4.97 -25.66
N GLU A 208 14.02 4.40 -25.15
CA GLU A 208 15.18 4.02 -25.95
C GLU A 208 15.23 2.52 -26.24
N PHE A 209 15.54 2.15 -27.48
CA PHE A 209 15.64 0.76 -27.92
C PHE A 209 16.91 0.54 -28.74
N VAL A 210 17.42 -0.69 -28.80
CA VAL A 210 18.57 -1.03 -29.65
C VAL A 210 18.25 -0.66 -31.10
N THR A 211 19.18 -0.02 -31.81
CA THR A 211 18.98 0.37 -33.21
C THR A 211 18.58 -0.85 -34.05
N ASN A 212 17.61 -0.65 -34.94
CA ASN A 212 16.93 -1.67 -35.75
C ASN A 212 16.01 -2.63 -34.97
N SER A 213 15.65 -2.31 -33.71
CA SER A 213 14.56 -3.01 -33.01
C SER A 213 13.25 -2.88 -33.78
N SER A 214 12.47 -3.96 -33.83
CA SER A 214 11.11 -3.97 -34.38
C SER A 214 10.10 -4.00 -33.25
N LEU A 215 9.35 -2.91 -33.09
CA LEU A 215 8.37 -2.72 -32.04
C LEU A 215 6.95 -2.96 -32.54
N ILE A 216 6.09 -3.51 -31.68
CA ILE A 216 4.65 -3.59 -31.91
C ILE A 216 3.94 -2.70 -30.89
N LEU A 217 3.25 -1.68 -31.38
CA LEU A 217 2.51 -0.70 -30.61
C LEU A 217 1.02 -1.03 -30.66
N THR A 218 0.40 -1.17 -29.49
CA THR A 218 -1.03 -1.45 -29.36
C THR A 218 -1.69 -0.35 -28.56
N ALA A 219 -2.71 0.30 -29.11
CA ALA A 219 -3.48 1.32 -28.41
C ALA A 219 -4.58 0.66 -27.57
N ILE A 220 -4.68 1.02 -26.29
CA ILE A 220 -5.65 0.45 -25.36
C ILE A 220 -6.49 1.61 -24.78
N PRO A 221 -7.76 1.76 -25.20
CA PRO A 221 -8.64 2.82 -24.70
C PRO A 221 -9.07 2.59 -23.25
N GLU A 222 -9.34 3.66 -22.51
CA GLU A 222 -10.03 3.58 -21.22
C GLU A 222 -11.55 3.34 -21.37
N PRO A 223 -12.25 2.88 -20.30
CA PRO A 223 -13.71 2.77 -20.32
C PRO A 223 -14.40 4.08 -20.71
N GLY A 224 -15.21 4.05 -21.78
CA GLY A 224 -15.89 5.22 -22.33
C GLY A 224 -15.16 5.91 -23.49
N TYR A 225 -13.92 5.51 -23.79
CA TYR A 225 -13.13 6.03 -24.91
C TYR A 225 -12.99 4.98 -26.03
N THR A 226 -12.78 5.44 -27.26
CA THR A 226 -12.27 4.61 -28.37
C THR A 226 -10.96 5.13 -28.87
N PHE A 227 -10.14 4.22 -29.38
CA PHE A 227 -8.97 4.59 -30.15
C PHE A 227 -9.41 5.17 -31.51
N SER A 228 -9.09 6.44 -31.75
CA SER A 228 -9.45 7.19 -32.96
C SER A 228 -8.34 7.24 -34.00
N GLY A 229 -7.12 6.77 -33.67
CA GLY A 229 -6.09 6.45 -34.65
C GLY A 229 -4.67 6.84 -34.24
N TRP A 230 -3.70 6.37 -35.03
CA TRP A 230 -2.29 6.73 -34.87
C TRP A 230 -1.89 7.95 -35.71
N SER A 231 -0.82 8.62 -35.29
CA SER A 231 -0.08 9.63 -36.04
C SER A 231 1.44 9.40 -35.96
N GLY A 232 2.23 10.16 -36.74
CA GLY A 232 3.69 10.04 -36.81
C GLY A 232 4.15 8.89 -37.70
N ALA A 233 5.04 8.04 -37.20
CA ALA A 233 5.55 6.84 -37.87
C ALA A 233 4.48 5.74 -38.03
N CYS A 234 3.29 5.96 -37.45
CA CYS A 234 2.14 5.07 -37.47
C CYS A 234 0.92 5.76 -38.08
N ASN A 235 0.00 4.98 -38.65
CA ASN A 235 -1.30 5.46 -39.11
C ASN A 235 -2.38 4.37 -38.98
N GLY A 236 -3.64 4.75 -39.16
CA GLY A 236 -4.78 3.83 -39.10
C GLY A 236 -5.22 3.46 -37.68
N LEU A 237 -6.08 2.43 -37.58
CA LEU A 237 -6.76 2.02 -36.33
C LEU A 237 -6.27 0.69 -35.75
N GLY A 238 -5.44 -0.07 -36.48
CA GLY A 238 -4.88 -1.35 -36.03
C GLY A 238 -3.59 -1.19 -35.22
N ASN A 239 -2.99 -2.28 -34.75
CA ASN A 239 -1.66 -2.22 -34.13
C ASN A 239 -0.63 -1.62 -35.10
N CYS A 240 0.31 -0.84 -34.58
CA CYS A 240 1.37 -0.26 -35.39
C CYS A 240 2.69 -1.03 -35.22
N GLN A 241 3.38 -1.31 -36.31
CA GLN A 241 4.74 -1.86 -36.28
C GLN A 241 5.76 -0.77 -36.61
N VAL A 242 6.77 -0.62 -35.75
CA VAL A 242 7.79 0.42 -35.88
C VAL A 242 9.19 -0.18 -35.83
N SER A 243 9.95 -0.05 -36.93
CA SER A 243 11.38 -0.36 -36.95
C SER A 243 12.20 0.89 -36.59
N LEU A 244 13.04 0.82 -35.55
CA LEU A 244 13.83 1.93 -35.05
C LEU A 244 15.25 1.97 -35.63
N SER A 245 15.38 2.23 -36.92
CA SER A 245 16.69 2.48 -37.55
C SER A 245 17.25 3.89 -37.27
N GLN A 246 16.41 4.76 -36.72
CA GLN A 246 16.67 6.14 -36.29
C GLN A 246 15.56 6.52 -35.28
N ALA A 247 15.67 7.70 -34.66
CA ALA A 247 14.61 8.23 -33.80
C ALA A 247 13.26 8.30 -34.54
N LYS A 248 12.18 7.89 -33.88
CA LYS A 248 10.81 7.93 -34.43
C LYS A 248 9.81 8.49 -33.43
N TYR A 249 8.76 9.11 -33.95
CA TYR A 249 7.62 9.59 -33.18
C TYR A 249 6.35 8.82 -33.52
N VAL A 250 5.49 8.56 -32.54
CA VAL A 250 4.16 7.94 -32.68
C VAL A 250 3.16 8.60 -31.74
N GLY A 251 2.05 9.10 -32.28
CA GLY A 251 0.92 9.57 -31.47
C GLY A 251 -0.24 8.58 -31.48
N ALA A 252 -0.86 8.33 -30.33
CA ALA A 252 -2.11 7.58 -30.20
C ALA A 252 -3.24 8.52 -29.76
N HIS A 253 -4.34 8.52 -30.51
CA HIS A 253 -5.48 9.38 -30.24
C HIS A 253 -6.66 8.56 -29.74
N PHE A 254 -7.30 9.04 -28.66
CA PHE A 254 -8.47 8.45 -28.05
C PHE A 254 -9.58 9.49 -27.97
N THR A 255 -10.82 9.10 -28.29
CA THR A 255 -11.97 10.00 -28.31
C THR A 255 -13.08 9.43 -27.46
N LEU A 256 -13.76 10.30 -26.71
CA LEU A 256 -14.87 9.94 -25.84
C LEU A 256 -16.08 9.52 -26.69
N ASN A 257 -16.66 8.34 -26.41
CA ASN A 257 -17.80 7.80 -27.15
C ASN A 257 -19.17 8.30 -26.65
N GLY A 258 -19.21 9.10 -25.58
CA GLY A 258 -20.41 9.47 -24.86
C GLY A 258 -20.10 10.18 -23.53
N THR A 259 -20.57 9.65 -22.41
CA THR A 259 -20.16 10.10 -21.06
C THR A 259 -18.94 9.30 -20.58
N ASP A 260 -18.03 9.98 -19.88
CA ASP A 260 -16.86 9.34 -19.29
C ASP A 260 -17.28 8.43 -18.12
N ASN A 261 -16.99 7.13 -18.25
CA ASN A 261 -17.34 6.10 -17.27
C ASN A 261 -16.11 5.55 -16.51
N SER A 262 -14.93 6.13 -16.76
CA SER A 262 -13.72 5.80 -15.99
C SER A 262 -13.86 6.31 -14.55
N CYS A 263 -13.68 5.43 -13.57
CA CYS A 263 -13.72 5.84 -12.15
C CYS A 263 -12.45 6.60 -11.74
N LEU A 264 -11.32 6.31 -12.41
CA LEU A 264 -10.01 6.92 -12.15
C LEU A 264 -9.27 7.12 -13.47
N ASP A 265 -8.66 8.31 -13.63
CA ASP A 265 -7.69 8.58 -14.69
C ASP A 265 -6.37 7.86 -14.35
N TYR A 266 -5.81 7.07 -15.28
CA TYR A 266 -4.55 6.39 -15.02
C TYR A 266 -3.42 7.39 -14.64
N ARG A 267 -3.49 8.66 -15.06
CA ARG A 267 -2.51 9.71 -14.71
C ARG A 267 -2.48 9.99 -13.22
N ASN A 268 -3.59 9.76 -12.53
CA ASN A 268 -3.81 10.10 -11.12
C ASN A 268 -3.96 8.87 -10.21
N LYS A 269 -3.41 7.71 -10.58
CA LYS A 269 -3.36 6.51 -9.72
C LYS A 269 -1.96 5.90 -9.64
N ALA A 270 -1.58 5.34 -8.50
CA ALA A 270 -0.38 4.49 -8.39
C ALA A 270 -0.77 3.00 -8.42
N ASN A 271 0.23 2.12 -8.48
CA ASN A 271 -0.01 0.71 -8.20
C ASN A 271 -0.01 0.50 -6.67
N TRP A 272 -1.18 0.54 -6.04
CA TRP A 272 -1.32 0.37 -4.60
C TRP A 272 -1.28 -1.10 -4.14
N SER A 273 -1.38 -2.06 -5.07
CA SER A 273 -1.41 -3.50 -4.74
C SER A 273 -0.09 -4.05 -4.19
N ILE A 274 1.00 -3.30 -4.36
CA ILE A 274 2.33 -3.65 -3.83
C ILE A 274 2.61 -3.03 -2.46
N ALA A 275 1.66 -2.27 -1.90
CA ALA A 275 1.86 -1.60 -0.62
C ALA A 275 1.94 -2.61 0.54
N GLY A 276 2.85 -2.35 1.49
CA GLY A 276 3.08 -3.23 2.65
C GLY A 276 4.36 -4.02 2.52
N TYR A 277 4.52 -5.03 3.38
CA TYR A 277 5.73 -5.86 3.40
C TYR A 277 5.92 -6.58 2.06
N ASP A 278 7.11 -6.47 1.45
CA ASP A 278 7.45 -7.17 0.21
C ASP A 278 7.85 -8.63 0.53
N GLY A 279 6.88 -9.54 0.41
CA GLY A 279 7.03 -10.97 0.70
C GLY A 279 6.20 -11.41 1.91
N ASN A 280 6.71 -12.40 2.66
CA ASN A 280 6.07 -12.88 3.89
C ASN A 280 6.85 -12.40 5.11
N ILE A 281 6.15 -11.87 6.11
CA ILE A 281 6.76 -11.50 7.38
C ILE A 281 7.37 -12.75 8.04
N PRO A 282 8.65 -12.71 8.47
CA PRO A 282 9.30 -13.85 9.11
C PRO A 282 8.59 -14.27 10.41
N LYS A 283 8.15 -15.54 10.46
CA LYS A 283 7.49 -16.13 11.63
C LYS A 283 8.48 -16.86 12.54
N GLU A 284 9.40 -17.61 11.95
CA GLU A 284 10.42 -18.41 12.63
C GLU A 284 11.78 -17.69 12.71
N GLY A 285 12.55 -18.01 13.74
CA GLY A 285 13.86 -17.42 13.98
C GLY A 285 14.47 -17.88 15.30
N ASN A 286 15.61 -17.31 15.67
CA ASN A 286 16.26 -17.54 16.96
C ASN A 286 15.40 -16.92 18.07
N ILE A 287 14.69 -17.74 18.83
CA ILE A 287 13.86 -17.27 19.94
C ILE A 287 14.74 -16.99 21.15
N ILE A 288 14.70 -15.75 21.63
CA ILE A 288 15.39 -15.28 22.82
C ILE A 288 14.32 -14.92 23.84
N ASP A 289 14.02 -15.86 24.73
CA ASP A 289 13.12 -15.62 25.85
C ASP A 289 13.80 -14.69 26.87
N MET A 290 13.26 -13.49 27.00
CA MET A 290 13.82 -12.45 27.85
C MET A 290 13.81 -12.82 29.34
N THR A 291 12.99 -13.77 29.77
CA THR A 291 12.92 -14.22 31.17
C THR A 291 14.04 -15.20 31.53
N GLN A 292 14.74 -15.75 30.54
CA GLN A 292 15.82 -16.72 30.73
C GLN A 292 17.21 -16.05 30.83
N PRO A 293 18.20 -16.74 31.42
CA PRO A 293 19.59 -16.28 31.36
C PRO A 293 20.09 -16.09 29.91
N PRO A 294 20.90 -15.05 29.63
CA PRO A 294 21.51 -14.12 30.57
C PRO A 294 20.67 -12.88 30.92
N TYR A 295 19.53 -12.66 30.24
CA TYR A 295 18.78 -11.39 30.33
C TYR A 295 17.89 -11.30 31.58
N ASN A 296 17.32 -12.41 32.04
CA ASN A 296 16.61 -12.55 33.33
C ASN A 296 15.58 -11.44 33.60
N CYS A 297 14.84 -11.00 32.57
CA CYS A 297 13.79 -9.99 32.73
C CYS A 297 12.68 -10.49 33.66
N VAL A 298 12.13 -9.58 34.46
CA VAL A 298 11.06 -9.85 35.41
C VAL A 298 9.82 -9.03 35.03
N GLY A 299 8.71 -9.74 34.82
CA GLY A 299 7.41 -9.19 34.40
C GLY A 299 6.46 -8.82 35.55
N ASP A 300 6.98 -8.28 36.66
CA ASP A 300 6.21 -7.97 37.88
C ASP A 300 5.68 -6.52 37.96
N GLY A 301 5.98 -5.71 36.95
CA GLY A 301 5.61 -4.30 36.85
C GLY A 301 6.50 -3.33 37.64
N THR A 302 7.53 -3.81 38.33
CA THR A 302 8.37 -2.99 39.22
C THR A 302 9.87 -3.14 38.97
N TYR A 303 10.33 -4.33 38.57
CA TYR A 303 11.73 -4.57 38.25
C TYR A 303 12.12 -3.83 36.96
N ASN A 304 13.20 -3.05 37.01
CA ASN A 304 13.64 -2.28 35.87
C ASN A 304 14.47 -3.14 34.89
N ASN A 305 13.84 -3.54 33.78
CA ASN A 305 14.40 -4.40 32.73
C ASN A 305 15.24 -3.63 31.69
N TYR A 306 15.46 -2.32 31.89
CA TYR A 306 16.07 -1.43 30.90
C TYR A 306 17.44 -1.89 30.37
N PHE A 307 18.34 -2.33 31.23
CA PHE A 307 19.67 -2.77 30.79
C PHE A 307 19.62 -4.10 30.04
N ALA A 308 18.79 -5.05 30.49
CA ALA A 308 18.61 -6.33 29.80
C ALA A 308 18.12 -6.14 28.35
N MET A 309 17.19 -5.20 28.13
CA MET A 309 16.75 -4.83 26.78
C MET A 309 17.89 -4.23 25.93
N LEU A 310 18.74 -3.38 26.49
CA LEU A 310 19.88 -2.83 25.75
C LEU A 310 20.93 -3.89 25.41
N ASP A 311 21.17 -4.83 26.32
CA ASP A 311 22.13 -5.91 26.15
C ASP A 311 21.66 -6.85 25.03
N VAL A 312 20.41 -7.33 25.06
CA VAL A 312 19.89 -8.20 23.98
C VAL A 312 19.92 -7.51 22.62
N LEU A 313 19.55 -6.23 22.52
CA LEU A 313 19.59 -5.47 21.27
C LEU A 313 21.02 -5.27 20.73
N ASN A 314 22.02 -5.33 21.61
CA ASN A 314 23.42 -5.32 21.20
C ASN A 314 23.89 -6.70 20.75
N ASP A 315 23.45 -7.76 21.43
CA ASP A 315 23.85 -9.14 21.15
C ASP A 315 23.29 -9.63 19.80
N VAL A 316 21.99 -9.40 19.54
CA VAL A 316 21.32 -9.87 18.31
C VAL A 316 21.92 -9.32 17.02
N LYS A 317 22.66 -8.20 17.07
CA LYS A 317 23.41 -7.66 15.91
C LYS A 317 24.47 -8.63 15.39
N ASN A 318 24.94 -9.54 16.24
CA ASN A 318 26.00 -10.49 15.93
C ASN A 318 25.46 -11.93 15.79
N ILE A 319 24.16 -12.16 15.99
CA ILE A 319 23.53 -13.47 15.84
C ILE A 319 23.04 -13.62 14.38
N PRO A 320 23.53 -14.62 13.63
CA PRO A 320 23.08 -14.86 12.26
C PRO A 320 21.61 -15.27 12.19
N GLY A 321 20.94 -14.88 11.10
CA GLY A 321 19.53 -15.22 10.86
C GLY A 321 18.56 -14.18 11.40
N PHE A 322 17.29 -14.57 11.50
CA PHE A 322 16.22 -13.75 12.04
C PHE A 322 16.09 -13.99 13.55
N ASN A 323 16.04 -12.93 14.35
CA ASN A 323 16.01 -13.00 15.82
C ASN A 323 14.64 -12.56 16.35
N ILE A 324 14.11 -13.33 17.30
CA ILE A 324 12.84 -13.04 17.96
C ILE A 324 13.15 -12.77 19.43
N ILE A 325 13.11 -11.50 19.83
CA ILE A 325 13.20 -11.09 21.22
C ILE A 325 11.82 -11.27 21.84
N TYR A 326 11.65 -12.34 22.60
CA TYR A 326 10.35 -12.81 23.06
C TYR A 326 10.08 -12.40 24.51
N PHE A 327 8.91 -11.82 24.75
CA PHE A 327 8.37 -11.49 26.07
C PHE A 327 7.12 -12.34 26.34
N PRO A 328 7.19 -13.31 27.28
CA PRO A 328 6.01 -13.99 27.79
C PRO A 328 4.98 -13.02 28.40
N SER A 329 3.81 -13.54 28.78
CA SER A 329 2.83 -12.80 29.58
C SER A 329 3.47 -12.22 30.86
N GLY A 330 3.25 -10.94 31.11
CA GLY A 330 3.84 -10.21 32.23
C GLY A 330 3.82 -8.70 32.00
N THR A 331 4.01 -7.93 33.08
CA THR A 331 4.21 -6.48 33.00
C THR A 331 5.68 -6.14 33.19
N TYR A 332 6.36 -5.72 32.15
CA TYR A 332 7.79 -5.40 32.19
C TYR A 332 7.98 -3.89 32.31
N PHE A 333 8.60 -3.46 33.41
CA PHE A 333 8.91 -2.05 33.64
C PHE A 333 10.28 -1.70 33.09
N PHE A 334 10.38 -0.55 32.41
CA PHE A 334 11.62 0.00 31.87
C PHE A 334 11.74 1.47 32.24
N GLN A 335 12.86 1.87 32.83
CA GLN A 335 13.17 3.26 33.11
C GLN A 335 14.61 3.59 32.72
N GLY A 336 14.78 4.52 31.79
CA GLY A 336 16.09 4.90 31.26
C GLY A 336 16.03 5.94 30.14
N TYR A 337 17.21 6.35 29.66
CA TYR A 337 17.38 7.55 28.81
C TYR A 337 17.78 7.28 27.35
N LYS A 338 17.94 6.01 26.97
CA LYS A 338 18.20 5.61 25.59
C LYS A 338 16.96 4.96 25.01
N SER A 339 16.68 5.27 23.75
CA SER A 339 15.73 4.53 22.95
C SER A 339 16.22 3.11 22.67
N PHE A 340 15.27 2.20 22.45
CA PHE A 340 15.52 0.82 22.04
C PHE A 340 15.65 0.74 20.50
N ASP A 341 16.89 0.69 20.02
CA ASP A 341 17.21 0.61 18.59
C ASP A 341 17.17 -0.85 18.11
N ILE A 342 16.12 -1.20 17.37
CA ILE A 342 15.91 -2.54 16.80
C ILE A 342 16.77 -2.67 15.53
N PRO A 343 17.72 -3.63 15.47
CA PRO A 343 18.58 -3.83 14.31
C PRO A 343 17.88 -4.66 13.21
N ASN A 344 18.59 -4.89 12.10
CA ASN A 344 18.11 -5.75 11.01
C ASN A 344 17.72 -7.15 11.52
N ASN A 345 16.80 -7.79 10.79
CA ASN A 345 16.40 -9.19 11.00
C ASN A 345 16.02 -9.48 12.47
N THR A 346 15.31 -8.54 13.12
CA THR A 346 14.98 -8.65 14.54
C THR A 346 13.56 -8.17 14.80
N VAL A 347 12.78 -8.97 15.53
CA VAL A 347 11.45 -8.60 16.01
C VAL A 347 11.39 -8.61 17.54
N ILE A 348 10.71 -7.64 18.11
CA ILE A 348 10.27 -7.69 19.52
C ILE A 348 8.84 -8.23 19.53
N ARG A 349 8.65 -9.38 20.17
CA ARG A 349 7.40 -10.14 20.13
C ARG A 349 6.90 -10.40 21.54
N GLY A 350 5.65 -10.06 21.82
CA GLY A 350 4.96 -10.51 23.01
C GLY A 350 4.16 -11.80 22.78
N GLU A 351 3.70 -12.38 23.88
CA GLU A 351 2.76 -13.51 23.85
C GLU A 351 1.35 -13.05 23.45
N CYS A 352 0.88 -11.97 24.06
CA CYS A 352 -0.38 -11.32 23.68
C CYS A 352 -0.39 -9.85 24.14
N SER A 353 -0.98 -8.96 23.33
CA SER A 353 -1.21 -7.54 23.66
C SER A 353 -1.94 -7.29 24.98
N LEU A 354 -2.88 -8.17 25.37
CA LEU A 354 -3.65 -8.04 26.61
C LEU A 354 -2.83 -8.32 27.87
N ASN A 355 -1.84 -9.21 27.77
CA ASN A 355 -1.14 -9.76 28.95
C ASN A 355 0.38 -9.50 28.95
N THR A 356 0.99 -9.19 27.81
CA THR A 356 2.39 -8.78 27.68
C THR A 356 2.47 -7.26 27.57
N ILE A 357 2.73 -6.60 28.70
CA ILE A 357 2.71 -5.15 28.84
C ILE A 357 4.12 -4.62 29.04
N LEU A 358 4.59 -3.76 28.14
CA LEU A 358 5.84 -3.01 28.29
C LEU A 358 5.51 -1.60 28.80
N ASN A 359 5.75 -1.36 30.09
CA ASN A 359 5.60 -0.06 30.74
C ASN A 359 6.92 0.70 30.64
N ILE A 360 7.01 1.70 29.76
CA ILE A 360 8.27 2.35 29.41
C ILE A 360 8.28 3.83 29.83
N ASP A 361 8.92 4.10 30.96
CA ASP A 361 9.11 5.43 31.55
C ASP A 361 10.46 6.04 31.12
N ALA A 362 10.48 6.69 29.96
CA ALA A 362 11.71 7.27 29.42
C ALA A 362 12.17 8.52 30.21
N THR A 363 13.40 8.52 30.72
CA THR A 363 13.97 9.61 31.55
C THR A 363 14.73 10.62 30.69
N GLU A 364 14.26 11.87 30.63
CA GLU A 364 14.84 12.93 29.79
C GLU A 364 16.28 13.28 30.15
N VAL A 365 17.14 13.29 29.12
CA VAL A 365 18.45 13.94 29.18
C VAL A 365 18.36 15.21 28.34
N ILE A 366 18.42 16.36 29.02
CA ILE A 366 18.51 17.67 28.36
C ILE A 366 19.96 17.81 27.87
N THR A 367 20.18 17.62 26.56
CA THR A 367 21.43 18.04 25.90
C THR A 367 21.18 19.27 25.04
N PRO A 368 22.19 20.11 24.78
CA PRO A 368 22.02 21.37 24.02
C PRO A 368 21.49 21.19 22.59
N ASN A 369 21.51 19.97 22.03
CA ASN A 369 21.20 19.77 20.61
C ASN A 369 20.01 18.83 20.34
N TYR A 370 19.64 17.90 21.23
CA TYR A 370 18.45 17.03 21.04
C TYR A 370 17.98 16.43 22.37
N THR A 371 16.66 16.33 22.58
CA THR A 371 16.07 15.39 23.55
C THR A 371 16.02 14.01 22.88
N LYS A 372 16.94 13.10 23.26
CA LYS A 372 16.79 11.68 22.89
C LYS A 372 15.86 11.04 23.89
N ASN A 373 14.75 10.42 23.47
CA ASN A 373 13.92 9.49 24.26
C ASN A 373 12.69 8.90 23.54
N HIS A 374 12.78 8.58 22.25
CA HIS A 374 11.79 7.70 21.63
C HIS A 374 11.76 6.35 22.38
N ILE A 375 10.61 5.64 22.39
CA ILE A 375 10.57 4.32 23.03
C ILE A 375 11.31 3.30 22.16
N PHE A 376 10.74 2.95 21.00
CA PHE A 376 11.36 2.04 20.03
C PHE A 376 11.77 2.78 18.76
N ARG A 377 12.87 2.36 18.17
CA ARG A 377 13.36 2.90 16.90
C ARG A 377 13.86 1.80 15.97
N MET A 378 13.40 1.85 14.74
CA MET A 378 14.05 1.22 13.60
C MET A 378 14.61 2.38 12.77
N TYR A 379 15.88 2.73 12.98
CA TYR A 379 16.39 4.05 12.60
C TYR A 379 17.75 4.00 11.90
N LYS A 380 17.76 4.47 10.65
CA LYS A 380 18.94 4.82 9.85
C LYS A 380 18.73 6.17 9.17
N TRP A 381 19.12 7.24 9.84
CA TRP A 381 19.11 8.56 9.23
C TRP A 381 20.25 8.72 8.23
N ASN A 382 19.90 8.78 6.95
CA ASN A 382 20.82 8.83 5.81
C ASN A 382 21.44 10.22 5.59
N SER A 383 22.07 10.80 6.63
CA SER A 383 22.81 12.07 6.57
C SER A 383 24.20 11.99 5.91
N GLY A 384 24.65 10.79 5.49
CA GLY A 384 25.99 10.56 4.92
C GLY A 384 26.29 11.28 3.60
N THR A 385 27.56 11.61 3.40
CA THR A 385 28.16 12.55 2.44
C THR A 385 28.28 12.08 0.98
N ASP A 386 27.88 10.87 0.62
CA ASP A 386 27.89 10.45 -0.78
C ASP A 386 26.85 11.28 -1.55
N GLY A 387 27.37 12.06 -2.49
CA GLY A 387 26.60 13.03 -3.24
C GLY A 387 25.49 12.38 -4.04
N TYR A 388 24.36 13.08 -4.14
CA TYR A 388 23.32 12.73 -5.08
C TYR A 388 23.88 12.66 -6.50
N LYS A 389 23.51 11.62 -7.24
CA LYS A 389 23.80 11.49 -8.67
C LYS A 389 22.66 12.06 -9.48
N LYS A 390 22.98 12.80 -10.55
CA LYS A 390 21.96 13.46 -11.35
C LYS A 390 21.19 12.40 -12.14
N LEU A 391 19.87 12.47 -12.10
CA LEU A 391 19.04 11.68 -13.01
C LEU A 391 19.06 12.38 -14.38
N MET A 392 19.43 11.63 -15.41
CA MET A 392 19.59 12.08 -16.79
C MET A 392 18.46 11.60 -17.72
N GLY A 393 17.73 10.55 -17.33
CA GLY A 393 16.62 10.00 -18.12
C GLY A 393 15.70 9.10 -17.30
N GLY A 394 14.59 8.67 -17.91
CA GLY A 394 13.60 7.80 -17.25
C GLY A 394 12.61 8.53 -16.33
N TYR A 395 12.35 9.81 -16.60
CA TYR A 395 11.57 10.68 -15.70
C TYR A 395 10.06 10.43 -15.67
N HIS A 396 9.52 9.70 -16.64
CA HIS A 396 8.08 9.57 -16.82
C HIS A 396 7.49 8.50 -15.89
N LYS A 397 6.29 8.78 -15.38
CA LYS A 397 5.47 7.79 -14.68
C LYS A 397 5.39 6.49 -15.49
N GLU A 398 5.36 5.36 -14.80
CA GLU A 398 5.43 4.00 -15.35
C GLU A 398 6.83 3.56 -15.88
N SER A 399 7.84 4.43 -15.88
CA SER A 399 9.22 3.99 -16.12
C SER A 399 9.73 3.14 -14.95
N ASN A 400 10.44 2.04 -15.23
CA ASN A 400 11.25 1.31 -14.25
C ASN A 400 12.75 1.34 -14.59
N LYS A 401 13.14 2.20 -15.55
CA LYS A 401 14.52 2.39 -16.01
C LYS A 401 14.92 3.83 -15.78
N LEU A 402 15.98 4.01 -14.99
CA LEU A 402 16.50 5.32 -14.60
C LEU A 402 17.91 5.48 -15.15
N ILE A 403 18.17 6.54 -15.90
CA ILE A 403 19.52 6.81 -16.44
C ILE A 403 20.19 7.84 -15.54
N ILE A 404 21.38 7.54 -15.04
CA ILE A 404 22.17 8.45 -14.19
C ILE A 404 23.45 8.90 -14.87
N ASP A 405 24.01 10.02 -14.40
CA ASP A 405 25.28 10.55 -14.90
C ASP A 405 26.48 9.66 -14.52
N ASP A 406 26.48 9.11 -13.30
CA ASP A 406 27.56 8.27 -12.76
C ASP A 406 27.02 7.15 -11.86
N PRO A 407 27.15 5.87 -12.26
CA PRO A 407 26.67 4.71 -11.49
C PRO A 407 27.58 4.32 -10.32
N THR A 408 28.70 5.00 -10.12
CA THR A 408 29.62 4.71 -9.01
C THR A 408 28.90 4.81 -7.66
N GLY A 409 28.99 3.73 -6.88
CA GLY A 409 28.39 3.62 -5.55
C GLY A 409 27.00 2.95 -5.52
N PHE A 410 26.43 2.62 -6.68
CA PHE A 410 25.18 1.87 -6.78
C PHE A 410 25.49 0.39 -7.00
N SER A 411 24.68 -0.48 -6.40
CA SER A 411 24.79 -1.94 -6.52
C SER A 411 23.43 -2.60 -6.51
N ILE A 412 23.31 -3.76 -7.17
CA ILE A 412 22.08 -4.57 -7.15
C ILE A 412 21.64 -4.83 -5.70
N GLY A 413 20.35 -4.67 -5.43
CA GLY A 413 19.77 -4.82 -4.10
C GLY A 413 19.81 -3.57 -3.23
N ASN A 414 20.55 -2.52 -3.60
CA ASN A 414 20.51 -1.25 -2.86
C ASN A 414 19.11 -0.65 -2.85
N ILE A 415 18.74 -0.09 -1.70
CA ILE A 415 17.59 0.80 -1.59
C ILE A 415 18.03 2.21 -1.99
N ILE A 416 17.31 2.85 -2.90
CA ILE A 416 17.64 4.18 -3.42
C ILE A 416 16.46 5.13 -3.30
N GLU A 417 16.76 6.39 -3.02
CA GLU A 417 15.79 7.48 -3.01
C GLU A 417 15.96 8.33 -4.27
N LEU A 418 14.86 8.56 -4.98
CA LEU A 418 14.69 9.64 -5.93
C LEU A 418 14.10 10.85 -5.22
N ARG A 419 14.65 12.04 -5.50
CA ARG A 419 14.04 13.31 -5.10
C ARG A 419 14.29 14.39 -6.14
N ARG A 420 13.51 15.47 -6.10
CA ARG A 420 13.71 16.69 -6.89
C ARG A 420 13.62 17.95 -6.03
N ASP A 421 14.06 19.09 -6.55
CA ASP A 421 13.78 20.42 -6.01
C ASP A 421 12.26 20.69 -6.04
N ASN A 422 11.79 21.54 -5.11
CA ASN A 422 10.37 21.88 -5.02
C ASN A 422 9.93 22.70 -6.24
N ASP A 423 8.71 22.45 -6.70
CA ASP A 423 8.09 23.27 -7.75
C ASP A 423 7.41 24.47 -7.08
N THR A 424 7.99 25.66 -7.19
CA THR A 424 7.48 26.85 -6.49
C THR A 424 6.10 27.28 -6.98
N ASN A 425 5.69 26.90 -8.20
CA ASN A 425 4.42 27.30 -8.78
C ASN A 425 3.30 26.33 -8.37
N LYS A 426 3.63 25.03 -8.23
CA LYS A 426 2.68 23.99 -7.81
C LYS A 426 2.63 23.80 -6.29
N MET A 427 3.68 24.19 -5.58
CA MET A 427 3.79 24.03 -4.13
C MET A 427 3.60 25.35 -3.37
N SER A 428 3.26 26.46 -4.05
CA SER A 428 2.92 27.71 -3.39
C SER A 428 1.57 27.58 -2.69
N THR A 429 1.54 27.97 -1.42
CA THR A 429 0.31 28.11 -0.64
C THR A 429 -0.24 29.52 -0.78
N ASN A 430 -1.57 29.64 -0.79
CA ASN A 430 -2.26 30.92 -0.58
C ASN A 430 -2.93 30.96 0.81
N LEU A 431 -2.88 29.86 1.57
CA LEU A 431 -3.58 29.65 2.83
C LEU A 431 -2.61 29.43 4.00
N VAL A 432 -1.70 30.39 4.22
CA VAL A 432 -0.87 30.37 5.44
C VAL A 432 -1.80 30.47 6.66
N PRO A 433 -1.78 29.51 7.61
CA PRO A 433 -2.62 29.56 8.80
C PRO A 433 -2.46 30.90 9.53
N ILE A 434 -3.56 31.50 9.97
CA ILE A 434 -3.57 32.85 10.57
C ILE A 434 -2.67 32.96 11.82
N GLN A 435 -2.40 31.83 12.47
CA GLN A 435 -1.50 31.72 13.62
C GLN A 435 0.00 31.71 13.25
N LEU A 436 0.35 31.61 11.96
CA LEU A 436 1.71 31.52 11.48
C LEU A 436 2.13 32.77 10.72
N SER A 437 3.36 33.24 10.99
CA SER A 437 3.97 34.31 10.20
C SER A 437 4.43 33.77 8.84
N GLN A 438 4.43 34.63 7.81
CA GLN A 438 5.00 34.29 6.50
C GLN A 438 6.46 33.83 6.61
N ALA A 439 7.22 34.36 7.56
CA ALA A 439 8.61 33.95 7.79
C ALA A 439 8.69 32.52 8.35
N THR A 440 7.81 32.15 9.29
CA THR A 440 7.72 30.79 9.84
C THR A 440 7.34 29.79 8.75
N PHE A 441 6.35 30.13 7.92
CA PHE A 441 5.96 29.30 6.78
C PHE A 441 7.11 29.14 5.79
N SER A 442 7.74 30.26 5.38
CA SER A 442 8.87 30.24 4.44
C SER A 442 10.04 29.43 4.97
N ASN A 443 10.30 29.49 6.27
CA ASN A 443 11.32 28.66 6.93
C ASN A 443 10.96 27.16 6.88
N ALA A 444 9.70 26.82 7.17
CA ALA A 444 9.23 25.44 7.08
C ALA A 444 9.31 24.89 5.65
N TYR A 445 8.85 25.66 4.65
CA TYR A 445 8.92 25.31 3.23
C TYR A 445 10.36 25.11 2.75
N ASN A 446 11.27 26.03 3.09
CA ASN A 446 12.66 26.00 2.59
C ASN A 446 13.58 25.04 3.34
N ASN A 447 13.20 24.56 4.53
CA ASN A 447 14.02 23.65 5.32
C ASN A 447 13.38 22.28 5.50
N TRP A 448 12.17 22.22 6.05
CA TRP A 448 11.49 20.96 6.35
C TRP A 448 10.81 20.39 5.10
N GLY A 449 10.10 21.24 4.38
CA GLY A 449 9.44 20.96 3.11
C GLY A 449 10.38 20.88 1.91
N ALA A 450 11.69 21.07 2.09
CA ALA A 450 12.62 21.15 0.97
C ALA A 450 12.81 19.80 0.29
N ASN A 451 12.72 19.79 -1.04
CA ASN A 451 12.89 18.61 -1.88
C ASN A 451 11.91 17.47 -1.52
N SER A 452 10.66 17.83 -1.20
CA SER A 452 9.68 16.90 -0.66
C SER A 452 9.30 15.82 -1.67
N VAL A 453 9.22 16.16 -2.96
CA VAL A 453 8.74 15.26 -4.00
C VAL A 453 9.79 14.24 -4.40
N GLY A 454 9.41 12.96 -4.37
CA GLY A 454 10.27 11.82 -4.67
C GLY A 454 9.64 10.51 -4.23
N GLU A 455 10.43 9.44 -4.31
CA GLU A 455 9.99 8.08 -3.99
C GLU A 455 11.20 7.14 -3.83
N ILE A 456 10.98 5.93 -3.29
CA ILE A 456 12.05 4.97 -2.92
C ILE A 456 11.90 3.67 -3.71
N PHE A 457 13.02 3.04 -4.08
CA PHE A 457 13.08 1.80 -4.86
C PHE A 457 14.15 0.84 -4.36
N LYS A 458 14.09 -0.39 -4.85
CA LYS A 458 15.19 -1.36 -4.80
C LYS A 458 15.78 -1.59 -6.19
N ILE A 459 17.11 -1.59 -6.31
CA ILE A 459 17.79 -1.85 -7.59
C ILE A 459 17.70 -3.34 -7.95
N LYS A 460 17.21 -3.64 -9.16
CA LYS A 460 17.17 -5.00 -9.72
C LYS A 460 18.35 -5.30 -10.64
N SER A 461 18.76 -4.34 -11.47
CA SER A 461 19.93 -4.49 -12.35
C SER A 461 20.60 -3.16 -12.66
N ILE A 462 21.88 -3.21 -13.02
CA ILE A 462 22.69 -2.07 -13.45
C ILE A 462 23.38 -2.45 -14.76
N ASN A 463 23.22 -1.64 -15.80
CA ASN A 463 23.88 -1.80 -17.09
C ASN A 463 24.47 -0.46 -17.54
N GLY A 464 25.75 -0.25 -17.29
CA GLY A 464 26.37 1.07 -17.46
C GLY A 464 25.68 2.10 -16.59
N ASN A 465 25.11 3.14 -17.22
CA ASN A 465 24.40 4.23 -16.55
C ASN A 465 22.89 3.96 -16.35
N GLU A 466 22.36 2.84 -16.86
CA GLU A 466 20.96 2.45 -16.67
C GLU A 466 20.82 1.64 -15.36
N ILE A 467 19.95 2.13 -14.46
CA ILE A 467 19.48 1.41 -13.27
C ILE A 467 18.05 0.93 -13.55
N THR A 468 17.82 -0.37 -13.47
CA THR A 468 16.45 -0.94 -13.44
C THR A 468 16.00 -1.11 -12.00
N VAL A 469 14.83 -0.58 -11.67
CA VAL A 469 14.22 -0.65 -10.34
C VAL A 469 13.11 -1.71 -10.26
N ASP A 470 12.78 -2.11 -9.04
CA ASP A 470 11.83 -3.17 -8.69
C ASP A 470 10.36 -2.87 -9.00
N ARG A 471 10.01 -1.59 -9.09
CA ARG A 471 8.69 -1.11 -9.49
C ARG A 471 8.81 0.09 -10.41
N LYS A 472 7.72 0.40 -11.10
CA LYS A 472 7.64 1.58 -11.95
C LYS A 472 7.43 2.87 -11.14
N LEU A 473 7.78 4.02 -11.70
CA LEU A 473 7.56 5.36 -11.13
C LEU A 473 6.07 5.63 -10.94
N ASN A 474 5.67 6.13 -9.77
CA ASN A 474 4.28 6.55 -9.51
C ASN A 474 3.95 7.93 -10.09
N PHE A 475 4.97 8.72 -10.42
CA PHE A 475 4.84 10.12 -10.80
C PHE A 475 5.88 10.52 -11.86
N THR A 476 5.54 11.51 -12.70
CA THR A 476 6.47 12.08 -13.68
C THR A 476 7.29 13.20 -13.07
N TYR A 477 8.61 13.15 -13.20
CA TYR A 477 9.53 14.13 -12.65
C TYR A 477 9.95 15.16 -13.71
N ASN A 478 9.83 16.45 -13.38
CA ASN A 478 10.31 17.52 -14.26
C ASN A 478 11.84 17.64 -14.12
N PRO A 479 12.64 17.42 -15.18
CA PRO A 479 14.10 17.49 -15.07
C PRO A 479 14.64 18.90 -14.83
N LYS A 480 13.88 19.97 -15.08
CA LYS A 480 14.23 21.33 -14.61
C LYS A 480 14.32 21.46 -13.10
N LEU A 481 13.66 20.56 -12.37
CA LEU A 481 13.65 20.54 -10.91
C LEU A 481 14.76 19.64 -10.35
N ASN A 482 15.82 19.38 -11.13
CA ASN A 482 17.03 18.69 -10.67
C ASN A 482 16.77 17.35 -9.95
N PRO A 483 16.04 16.41 -10.59
CA PRO A 483 15.82 15.07 -10.05
C PRO A 483 17.14 14.32 -9.91
N ARG A 484 17.27 13.55 -8.83
CA ARG A 484 18.56 12.99 -8.41
C ARG A 484 18.40 11.79 -7.48
N LEU A 485 19.33 10.83 -7.58
CA LEU A 485 19.32 9.57 -6.86
C LEU A 485 20.38 9.51 -5.75
N LYS A 486 20.06 8.79 -4.68
CA LYS A 486 21.00 8.46 -3.61
C LYS A 486 20.71 7.08 -3.02
N VAL A 487 21.76 6.32 -2.70
CA VAL A 487 21.64 5.07 -1.93
C VAL A 487 21.28 5.38 -0.47
N LEU A 488 20.28 4.67 0.04
CA LEU A 488 19.85 4.69 1.43
C LEU A 488 20.45 3.50 2.18
N ASN A 489 21.07 3.77 3.32
CA ASN A 489 21.26 2.74 4.33
C ASN A 489 19.94 2.51 5.04
N VAL A 490 19.49 1.26 5.14
CA VAL A 490 18.21 0.94 5.74
C VAL A 490 18.34 -0.05 6.89
N ILE A 491 17.36 -0.04 7.78
CA ILE A 491 17.04 -1.20 8.61
C ILE A 491 16.17 -2.13 7.78
N GLU A 492 16.49 -3.42 7.76
CA GLU A 492 15.77 -4.41 6.96
C GLU A 492 15.17 -5.50 7.85
N ASN A 493 13.93 -5.92 7.56
CA ASN A 493 13.26 -7.04 8.22
C ASN A 493 13.22 -6.92 9.75
N ALA A 494 12.73 -5.78 10.25
CA ALA A 494 12.59 -5.54 11.68
C ALA A 494 11.15 -5.21 12.06
N GLY A 495 10.73 -5.57 13.27
CA GLY A 495 9.36 -5.27 13.68
C GLY A 495 9.05 -5.35 15.17
N ILE A 496 7.78 -5.07 15.48
CA ILE A 496 7.21 -5.15 16.83
C ILE A 496 5.82 -5.76 16.72
N GLU A 497 5.52 -6.77 17.55
CA GLU A 497 4.21 -7.42 17.50
C GLU A 497 3.72 -8.03 18.82
N ASN A 498 2.40 -8.23 18.89
CA ASN A 498 1.70 -9.02 19.92
C ASN A 498 1.95 -8.56 21.37
N LEU A 499 2.07 -7.25 21.59
CA LEU A 499 2.34 -6.69 22.92
C LEU A 499 1.68 -5.33 23.11
N LYS A 500 1.58 -4.88 24.36
CA LYS A 500 1.18 -3.53 24.71
C LYS A 500 2.39 -2.67 25.04
N ILE A 501 2.43 -1.47 24.46
CA ILE A 501 3.36 -0.40 24.79
C ILE A 501 2.58 0.65 25.56
N HIS A 502 2.92 0.84 26.83
CA HIS A 502 2.35 1.89 27.66
C HIS A 502 3.40 2.92 28.04
N ARG A 503 3.10 4.19 27.76
CA ARG A 503 3.91 5.33 28.19
C ARG A 503 3.25 5.95 29.43
N PRO A 504 3.85 5.81 30.64
CA PRO A 504 3.24 6.31 31.87
C PRO A 504 3.50 7.81 32.13
N THR A 505 4.45 8.43 31.41
CA THR A 505 4.84 9.84 31.61
C THR A 505 4.86 10.62 30.29
N GLN A 506 4.42 11.88 30.35
CA GLN A 506 4.45 12.79 29.21
C GLN A 506 5.89 13.11 28.80
N LYS A 507 6.22 12.86 27.53
CA LYS A 507 7.52 13.16 26.92
C LYS A 507 7.34 13.51 25.44
N ASP A 508 7.97 14.59 25.01
CA ASP A 508 7.77 15.18 23.67
C ASP A 508 8.51 14.40 22.57
N ASN A 509 8.05 13.18 22.28
CA ASN A 509 8.60 12.30 21.24
C ASN A 509 7.61 11.22 20.77
N TYR A 510 8.07 10.34 19.87
CA TYR A 510 7.31 9.23 19.30
C TYR A 510 7.40 7.96 20.17
N ASN A 511 6.34 7.16 20.20
CA ASN A 511 6.43 5.80 20.76
C ASN A 511 7.28 4.91 19.84
N ILE A 512 6.98 4.88 18.55
CA ILE A 512 7.75 4.11 17.57
C ILE A 512 8.23 5.05 16.47
N GLN A 513 9.54 5.07 16.24
CA GLN A 513 10.14 5.76 15.09
C GLN A 513 10.62 4.74 14.07
N ILE A 514 10.10 4.83 12.84
CA ILE A 514 10.47 3.99 11.71
C ILE A 514 11.06 4.90 10.65
N GLU A 515 12.36 4.79 10.42
CA GLU A 515 13.08 5.74 9.58
C GLU A 515 14.24 5.11 8.84
N GLY A 516 14.21 5.21 7.51
CA GLY A 516 15.18 4.50 6.68
C GLY A 516 15.00 3.00 6.86
N CYS A 517 13.79 2.49 6.64
CA CYS A 517 13.47 1.08 6.78
C CYS A 517 13.02 0.49 5.44
N TYR A 518 13.32 -0.79 5.22
CA TYR A 518 12.77 -1.61 4.14
C TYR A 518 12.22 -2.91 4.72
N ASN A 519 10.98 -3.28 4.38
CA ASN A 519 10.35 -4.49 4.91
C ASN A 519 10.30 -4.53 6.45
N CYS A 520 9.88 -3.43 7.09
CA CYS A 520 9.67 -3.41 8.55
C CYS A 520 8.18 -3.38 8.88
N TRP A 521 7.80 -3.80 10.09
CA TRP A 521 6.39 -3.88 10.47
C TRP A 521 6.09 -3.54 11.93
N VAL A 522 4.84 -3.16 12.16
CA VAL A 522 4.22 -3.04 13.49
C VAL A 522 2.85 -3.69 13.41
N ARG A 523 2.68 -4.82 14.10
CA ARG A 523 1.48 -5.65 13.97
C ARG A 523 0.86 -5.99 15.32
N ASN A 524 -0.45 -5.87 15.41
CA ASN A 524 -1.22 -6.32 16.57
C ASN A 524 -0.65 -5.85 17.92
N ILE A 525 -0.23 -4.59 17.98
CA ILE A 525 0.14 -3.96 19.23
C ILE A 525 -0.99 -3.08 19.75
N GLU A 526 -1.03 -2.94 21.07
CA GLU A 526 -1.69 -1.80 21.69
C GLU A 526 -0.62 -0.75 22.01
N SER A 527 -0.85 0.50 21.64
CA SER A 527 -0.03 1.61 22.07
C SER A 527 -0.89 2.65 22.77
N SER A 528 -0.61 2.85 24.06
CA SER A 528 -1.38 3.75 24.91
C SER A 528 -0.55 4.95 25.33
N TYR A 529 -1.13 6.14 25.13
CA TYR A 529 -0.53 7.45 25.35
C TYR A 529 0.71 7.74 24.48
N THR A 530 0.66 8.86 23.79
CA THR A 530 1.82 9.50 23.16
C THR A 530 1.88 10.98 23.55
N GLN A 531 2.87 11.72 23.05
CA GLN A 531 2.77 13.17 22.96
C GLN A 531 2.85 13.60 21.50
N LYS A 532 3.88 13.18 20.75
CA LYS A 532 3.98 13.47 19.31
C LYS A 532 3.09 12.55 18.48
N ALA A 533 3.55 11.32 18.29
CA ALA A 533 2.86 10.32 17.49
C ALA A 533 3.02 8.93 18.10
N HIS A 534 2.06 8.04 17.91
CA HIS A 534 2.29 6.62 18.20
C HIS A 534 3.34 6.07 17.23
N ILE A 535 3.21 6.34 15.93
CA ILE A 535 4.19 5.96 14.92
C ILE A 535 4.57 7.18 14.08
N ASN A 536 5.88 7.44 13.98
CA ASN A 536 6.43 8.30 12.94
C ASN A 536 7.21 7.46 11.93
N LEU A 537 6.76 7.48 10.69
CA LEU A 537 7.33 6.77 9.55
C LEU A 537 7.97 7.78 8.59
N ALA A 538 9.24 7.61 8.21
CA ALA A 538 9.94 8.51 7.30
C ALA A 538 10.95 7.79 6.40
N ARG A 539 11.11 8.24 5.14
CA ARG A 539 12.13 7.74 4.20
C ARG A 539 12.23 6.22 4.15
N SER A 540 11.09 5.54 4.18
CA SER A 540 11.02 4.08 4.29
C SER A 540 10.20 3.47 3.14
N TYR A 541 10.38 2.18 2.90
CA TYR A 541 9.82 1.49 1.74
C TYR A 541 9.26 0.13 2.15
N HIS A 542 8.05 -0.23 1.70
CA HIS A 542 7.42 -1.50 2.07
C HIS A 542 7.24 -1.70 3.59
N ILE A 543 6.67 -0.70 4.27
CA ILE A 543 6.37 -0.80 5.71
C ILE A 543 4.94 -1.28 5.91
N GLU A 544 4.73 -2.15 6.89
CA GLU A 544 3.39 -2.63 7.25
C GLU A 544 3.00 -2.26 8.68
N ILE A 545 1.89 -1.54 8.84
CA ILE A 545 1.30 -1.17 10.12
C ILE A 545 -0.11 -1.72 10.14
N LYS A 546 -0.32 -2.85 10.81
CA LYS A 546 -1.57 -3.60 10.68
C LYS A 546 -2.14 -4.11 11.99
N ASP A 547 -3.48 -4.11 12.09
CA ASP A 547 -4.24 -4.74 13.18
C ASP A 547 -4.01 -4.11 14.57
N ASN A 548 -3.45 -2.91 14.63
CA ASN A 548 -3.06 -2.27 15.89
C ASN A 548 -4.22 -1.51 16.55
N TYR A 549 -4.01 -1.14 17.82
CA TYR A 549 -4.84 -0.20 18.56
C TYR A 549 -4.00 0.95 19.14
N PHE A 550 -4.20 2.15 18.60
CA PHE A 550 -3.51 3.39 19.00
C PHE A 550 -4.48 4.31 19.72
N HIS A 551 -4.19 4.67 20.97
CA HIS A 551 -5.12 5.50 21.73
C HIS A 551 -4.48 6.43 22.75
N HIS A 552 -5.11 7.60 22.86
CA HIS A 552 -4.79 8.71 23.74
C HIS A 552 -3.45 9.41 23.45
N SER A 553 -3.45 10.70 23.73
CA SER A 553 -2.24 11.52 23.83
C SER A 553 -2.26 12.33 25.13
N TYR A 554 -1.08 12.68 25.62
CA TYR A 554 -0.93 13.67 26.69
C TYR A 554 -1.15 15.09 26.19
N ASP A 555 -0.93 15.33 24.89
CA ASP A 555 -1.11 16.63 24.26
C ASP A 555 -1.73 16.47 22.87
N TYR A 556 -2.66 17.37 22.58
CA TYR A 556 -3.43 17.41 21.33
C TYR A 556 -3.23 18.74 20.59
N GLY A 557 -2.34 19.64 21.02
CA GLY A 557 -2.10 20.94 20.38
C GLY A 557 -1.00 20.94 19.29
N GLY A 558 -0.77 22.08 18.63
CA GLY A 558 0.19 22.20 17.51
C GLY A 558 1.62 21.69 17.79
N GLY A 559 2.42 21.47 16.74
CA GLY A 559 3.81 20.96 16.85
C GLY A 559 3.99 19.48 16.51
N GLY A 560 2.97 18.85 15.91
CA GLY A 560 2.99 17.44 15.57
C GLY A 560 2.56 16.52 16.72
N HIS A 561 1.71 17.01 17.62
CA HIS A 561 1.24 16.27 18.79
C HIS A 561 -0.10 15.57 18.56
N GLY A 562 -0.30 14.45 19.26
CA GLY A 562 -1.54 13.66 19.22
C GLY A 562 -1.77 12.89 17.92
N TYR A 563 -0.71 12.45 17.25
CA TYR A 563 -0.83 11.70 15.98
C TYR A 563 -0.91 10.19 16.20
N GLY A 564 -1.71 9.50 15.40
CA GLY A 564 -1.70 8.04 15.31
C GLY A 564 -0.49 7.56 14.53
N VAL A 565 -0.65 7.46 13.21
CA VAL A 565 0.42 7.13 12.27
C VAL A 565 0.72 8.34 11.40
N ALA A 566 1.93 8.88 11.53
CA ALA A 566 2.44 9.96 10.70
C ALA A 566 3.41 9.41 9.63
N VAL A 567 3.03 9.50 8.36
CA VAL A 567 3.81 9.05 7.22
C VAL A 567 4.46 10.23 6.52
N ASN A 568 5.77 10.25 6.52
CA ASN A 568 6.57 11.41 6.15
C ASN A 568 7.64 11.11 5.09
N HIS A 569 8.18 12.16 4.49
CA HIS A 569 9.44 12.17 3.71
C HIS A 569 9.57 11.04 2.68
N ARG A 570 8.83 11.11 1.57
CA ARG A 570 8.92 10.16 0.43
C ARG A 570 8.81 8.69 0.82
N THR A 571 8.26 8.39 2.00
CA THR A 571 7.90 7.01 2.34
C THR A 571 7.00 6.48 1.24
N THR A 572 7.35 5.29 0.74
CA THR A 572 6.77 4.74 -0.47
C THR A 572 6.18 3.35 -0.24
N SER A 573 5.05 3.05 -0.88
CA SER A 573 4.46 1.70 -0.94
C SER A 573 4.31 1.03 0.44
N SER A 574 3.92 1.80 1.45
CA SER A 574 3.65 1.28 2.81
C SER A 574 2.14 1.07 3.02
N LEU A 575 1.78 0.06 3.82
CA LEU A 575 0.41 -0.33 4.11
C LEU A 575 0.07 -0.04 5.58
N ILE A 576 -0.97 0.75 5.79
CA ILE A 576 -1.54 1.08 7.10
C ILE A 576 -2.97 0.52 7.07
N GLU A 577 -3.17 -0.70 7.56
CA GLU A 577 -4.43 -1.44 7.36
C GLU A 577 -5.07 -1.94 8.66
N ASN A 578 -6.40 -1.87 8.74
CA ASN A 578 -7.17 -2.45 9.85
C ASN A 578 -6.75 -1.96 11.24
N ASN A 579 -6.28 -0.72 11.38
CA ASN A 579 -5.90 -0.16 12.67
C ASN A 579 -7.07 0.60 13.31
N ILE A 580 -7.09 0.58 14.65
CA ILE A 580 -8.02 1.36 15.45
C ILE A 580 -7.28 2.58 16.01
N PHE A 581 -7.88 3.75 15.85
CA PHE A 581 -7.43 5.02 16.39
C PHE A 581 -8.52 5.59 17.30
N ASN A 582 -8.18 5.91 18.56
CA ASN A 582 -9.16 6.42 19.52
C ASN A 582 -8.58 7.57 20.34
N THR A 583 -9.30 8.68 20.42
CA THR A 583 -8.89 9.86 21.20
C THR A 583 -7.52 10.37 20.75
N LEU A 584 -7.42 10.80 19.49
CA LEU A 584 -6.21 11.38 18.88
C LEU A 584 -6.59 12.69 18.17
N ARG A 585 -5.62 13.55 17.83
CA ARG A 585 -5.94 14.73 17.01
C ARG A 585 -6.06 14.37 15.54
N HIS A 586 -5.02 13.71 15.01
CA HIS A 586 -5.01 13.20 13.65
C HIS A 586 -4.62 11.72 13.70
N ALA A 587 -5.50 10.84 13.22
CA ALA A 587 -5.24 9.40 13.21
C ALA A 587 -4.20 9.01 12.15
N MET A 588 -4.34 9.57 10.95
CA MET A 588 -3.54 9.26 9.76
C MET A 588 -3.05 10.57 9.14
N VAL A 589 -1.74 10.81 9.20
CA VAL A 589 -1.14 12.08 8.76
C VAL A 589 -0.12 11.83 7.68
N LEU A 590 -0.17 12.60 6.59
CA LEU A 590 0.83 12.56 5.52
C LEU A 590 1.50 13.92 5.35
N SER A 591 2.84 13.97 5.39
CA SER A 591 3.59 15.22 5.15
C SER A 591 4.92 14.99 4.43
N TYR A 592 5.45 15.99 3.72
CA TYR A 592 6.78 15.92 3.08
C TYR A 592 6.88 14.89 1.94
N GLY A 593 5.88 14.89 1.05
CA GLY A 593 5.87 14.11 -0.19
C GLY A 593 5.86 12.57 -0.10
N PRO A 594 5.20 11.91 0.88
CA PRO A 594 4.99 10.46 0.84
C PRO A 594 4.13 10.09 -0.38
N ASN A 595 4.43 8.93 -0.97
CA ASN A 595 3.94 8.57 -2.29
C ASN A 595 3.51 7.09 -2.36
N GLY A 596 2.34 6.79 -2.95
CA GLY A 596 1.96 5.41 -3.26
C GLY A 596 1.66 4.54 -2.03
N ASN A 597 1.39 5.15 -0.87
CA ASN A 597 1.03 4.42 0.35
C ASN A 597 -0.47 4.12 0.37
N THR A 598 -0.86 3.08 1.11
CA THR A 598 -2.25 2.63 1.22
C THR A 598 -2.69 2.65 2.68
N PHE A 599 -3.80 3.33 2.94
CA PHE A 599 -4.50 3.37 4.22
C PHE A 599 -5.84 2.65 4.03
N GLY A 600 -5.88 1.39 4.43
CA GLY A 600 -7.00 0.48 4.14
C GLY A 600 -7.79 0.13 5.40
N TYR A 601 -9.10 0.29 5.40
CA TYR A 601 -9.99 -0.27 6.42
C TYR A 601 -9.65 0.12 7.87
N ASN A 602 -9.11 1.30 8.11
CA ASN A 602 -8.86 1.80 9.46
C ASN A 602 -10.14 2.40 10.07
N PHE A 603 -10.19 2.45 11.39
CA PHE A 603 -11.27 3.07 12.15
C PHE A 603 -10.73 4.15 13.07
N SER A 604 -11.24 5.37 12.97
CA SER A 604 -10.93 6.49 13.86
C SER A 604 -12.19 7.07 14.49
N ARG A 605 -12.12 7.41 15.78
CA ARG A 605 -13.18 8.10 16.51
C ARG A 605 -12.64 9.00 17.61
N GLU A 606 -13.50 9.90 18.09
CA GLU A 606 -13.20 10.82 19.19
C GLU A 606 -11.98 11.68 18.90
N SER A 607 -11.93 12.26 17.69
CA SER A 607 -10.92 13.24 17.37
C SER A 607 -10.97 14.40 18.38
N TRP A 608 -9.82 14.73 18.97
CA TRP A 608 -9.73 15.62 20.13
C TRP A 608 -8.65 16.70 19.92
N ASP A 609 -9.01 17.97 20.16
CA ASP A 609 -8.07 19.11 20.19
C ASP A 609 -8.56 20.20 21.16
N ASN A 610 -7.91 20.33 22.32
CA ASN A 610 -8.21 21.40 23.30
C ASN A 610 -7.84 22.81 22.81
N SER A 611 -7.06 22.93 21.74
CA SER A 611 -6.61 24.20 21.15
C SER A 611 -7.50 24.69 20.01
N ALA A 612 -8.58 23.96 19.69
CA ALA A 612 -9.64 24.40 18.80
C ALA A 612 -10.44 25.58 19.42
N ASN A 613 -9.80 26.75 19.41
CA ASN A 613 -10.28 28.12 19.63
C ASN A 613 -11.34 28.37 20.73
N PHE A 614 -10.89 28.90 21.87
CA PHE A 614 -11.68 29.79 22.74
C PHE A 614 -13.05 29.29 23.24
N GLY A 615 -13.28 27.97 23.27
CA GLY A 615 -14.51 27.37 23.80
C GLY A 615 -15.64 27.14 22.79
N LEU A 616 -15.35 27.06 21.48
CA LEU A 616 -16.34 26.71 20.44
C LEU A 616 -16.03 25.42 19.65
N GLY A 617 -14.84 24.82 19.78
CA GLY A 617 -14.58 23.40 19.50
C GLY A 617 -14.72 22.92 18.04
N ASP A 618 -13.85 23.38 17.13
CA ASP A 618 -13.72 22.76 15.80
C ASP A 618 -13.05 21.37 15.88
N GLN A 619 -13.61 20.43 15.14
CA GLN A 619 -13.07 19.10 14.99
C GLN A 619 -11.82 19.10 14.08
N LYS A 620 -10.87 18.18 14.35
CA LYS A 620 -9.63 18.03 13.55
C LYS A 620 -9.68 16.78 12.69
N ALA A 621 -9.05 16.84 11.53
CA ALA A 621 -9.13 15.78 10.53
C ALA A 621 -8.46 14.51 11.03
N ASP A 622 -9.16 13.37 10.93
CA ASP A 622 -8.57 12.06 11.19
C ASP A 622 -7.60 11.69 10.07
N ILE A 623 -8.04 11.88 8.82
CA ILE A 623 -7.20 11.78 7.63
C ILE A 623 -6.77 13.19 7.27
N SER A 624 -5.51 13.50 7.58
CA SER A 624 -4.88 14.80 7.33
C SER A 624 -3.76 14.65 6.31
N LEU A 625 -3.95 15.19 5.11
CA LEU A 625 -2.83 15.42 4.19
C LEU A 625 -2.26 16.78 4.58
N HIS A 626 -1.29 16.74 5.49
CA HIS A 626 -0.90 17.89 6.29
C HIS A 626 -0.15 18.97 5.51
N GLY A 627 0.40 18.61 4.35
CA GLY A 627 1.06 19.52 3.42
C GLY A 627 2.46 19.08 3.02
N PHE A 628 3.14 19.96 2.29
CA PHE A 628 4.38 19.64 1.57
C PHE A 628 4.22 18.49 0.56
N TYR A 629 3.14 18.55 -0.22
CA TYR A 629 2.93 17.77 -1.45
C TYR A 629 2.87 16.23 -1.34
N PRO A 630 2.17 15.61 -0.36
CA PRO A 630 1.80 14.19 -0.44
C PRO A 630 1.05 13.89 -1.73
N LEU A 631 1.36 12.80 -2.42
CA LEU A 631 0.81 12.50 -3.75
C LEU A 631 0.58 11.01 -3.97
N MET A 632 -0.37 10.65 -4.83
CA MET A 632 -0.61 9.26 -5.25
C MET A 632 -0.87 8.27 -4.11
N ASN A 633 -1.38 8.71 -2.95
CA ASN A 633 -1.71 7.82 -1.83
C ASN A 633 -3.17 7.35 -1.92
N LEU A 634 -3.48 6.17 -1.38
CA LEU A 634 -4.83 5.61 -1.34
C LEU A 634 -5.35 5.58 0.08
N PHE A 635 -6.57 6.07 0.28
CA PHE A 635 -7.38 5.89 1.49
C PHE A 635 -8.62 5.10 1.08
N GLU A 636 -8.67 3.82 1.43
CA GLU A 636 -9.75 2.92 1.05
C GLU A 636 -10.49 2.36 2.26
N GLY A 637 -11.82 2.42 2.27
CA GLY A 637 -12.62 1.67 3.24
C GLY A 637 -12.50 2.14 4.69
N ASN A 638 -11.95 3.34 4.96
CA ASN A 638 -11.76 3.83 6.31
C ASN A 638 -13.08 4.40 6.87
N VAL A 639 -13.32 4.21 8.17
CA VAL A 639 -14.40 4.89 8.90
C VAL A 639 -13.75 5.93 9.80
N VAL A 640 -14.04 7.20 9.55
CA VAL A 640 -13.45 8.34 10.24
C VAL A 640 -14.51 9.39 10.53
N GLU A 641 -14.16 10.41 11.29
CA GLU A 641 -15.07 11.51 11.59
C GLU A 641 -14.86 12.70 10.64
N TYR A 642 -13.60 13.00 10.24
CA TYR A 642 -13.26 14.13 9.38
C TYR A 642 -12.06 13.85 8.43
N ILE A 643 -12.17 14.27 7.15
CA ILE A 643 -11.14 14.15 6.11
C ILE A 643 -10.79 15.53 5.56
N HIS A 644 -9.50 15.90 5.58
CA HIS A 644 -9.02 17.16 5.02
C HIS A 644 -7.70 16.97 4.24
N SER A 645 -7.75 17.31 2.95
CA SER A 645 -6.56 17.46 2.12
C SER A 645 -6.03 18.89 2.15
N SER A 646 -4.79 19.07 2.59
CA SER A 646 -4.10 20.36 2.80
C SER A 646 -4.67 21.20 3.94
N ASP A 647 -4.60 20.63 5.15
CA ASP A 647 -5.11 21.29 6.36
C ASP A 647 -4.17 22.35 6.95
N TRP A 648 -2.86 22.34 6.64
CA TRP A 648 -1.90 23.16 7.37
C TRP A 648 -0.69 23.74 6.60
N TRP A 649 0.20 22.90 6.04
CA TRP A 649 1.54 23.31 5.55
C TRP A 649 1.64 23.54 4.04
N GLY A 650 0.53 23.54 3.30
CA GLY A 650 0.55 23.79 1.86
C GLY A 650 -0.24 22.76 1.03
N PRO A 651 -0.22 22.90 -0.31
CA PRO A 651 -0.86 21.97 -1.25
C PRO A 651 -0.44 20.52 -1.08
N SER A 652 -1.40 19.64 -1.36
CA SER A 652 -1.20 18.21 -1.60
C SER A 652 -0.96 18.00 -3.09
N GLY A 653 -0.09 17.07 -3.43
CA GLY A 653 0.15 16.71 -4.82
C GLY A 653 -1.00 15.90 -5.43
N PRO A 654 -0.93 15.60 -6.73
CA PRO A 654 -2.03 14.96 -7.45
C PRO A 654 -2.22 13.49 -7.06
N GLY A 655 -3.40 12.95 -7.35
CA GLY A 655 -3.70 11.53 -7.31
C GLY A 655 -3.86 10.90 -5.93
N ASN A 656 -3.94 11.70 -4.86
CA ASN A 656 -4.44 11.12 -3.61
C ASN A 656 -5.91 10.75 -3.80
N THR A 657 -6.23 9.52 -3.41
CA THR A 657 -7.48 8.86 -3.76
C THR A 657 -8.21 8.47 -2.49
N PHE A 658 -9.36 9.09 -2.25
CA PHE A 658 -10.30 8.76 -1.20
C PHE A 658 -11.38 7.87 -1.82
N PHE A 659 -11.29 6.57 -1.57
CA PHE A 659 -12.17 5.56 -2.14
C PHE A 659 -12.97 4.84 -1.06
N ARG A 660 -14.31 4.91 -1.10
CA ARG A 660 -15.16 4.17 -0.15
C ARG A 660 -14.85 4.42 1.33
N ASN A 661 -14.51 5.65 1.69
CA ASN A 661 -14.40 6.02 3.11
C ASN A 661 -15.77 6.47 3.63
N ARG A 662 -15.99 6.34 4.93
CA ARG A 662 -17.12 6.96 5.63
C ARG A 662 -16.60 8.11 6.48
N ALA A 663 -17.18 9.29 6.32
CA ALA A 663 -16.90 10.46 7.17
C ALA A 663 -18.22 10.98 7.78
N SER A 664 -18.22 11.24 9.09
CA SER A 664 -19.49 11.35 9.83
C SER A 664 -19.74 12.66 10.58
N LYS A 665 -18.74 13.53 10.77
CA LYS A 665 -18.91 14.71 11.63
C LYS A 665 -18.55 16.05 10.99
N GLU A 666 -17.86 16.06 9.86
CA GLU A 666 -17.51 17.28 9.12
C GLU A 666 -17.57 17.04 7.61
N GLU A 667 -17.58 18.11 6.83
CA GLU A 667 -17.43 18.07 5.37
C GLU A 667 -16.10 17.42 4.96
N LEU A 668 -16.06 16.74 3.81
CA LEU A 668 -14.80 16.34 3.20
C LEU A 668 -14.19 17.55 2.49
N ILE A 669 -13.03 18.02 2.97
CA ILE A 669 -12.39 19.25 2.48
C ILE A 669 -11.17 18.95 1.60
N ILE A 670 -11.08 19.64 0.46
CA ILE A 670 -9.86 19.72 -0.36
C ILE A 670 -9.56 21.19 -0.62
N SER A 671 -8.37 21.63 -0.23
CA SER A 671 -7.99 23.05 -0.26
C SER A 671 -6.57 23.32 -0.79
N ASP A 672 -6.22 24.61 -0.87
CA ASP A 672 -4.87 25.13 -1.09
C ASP A 672 -4.15 24.65 -2.35
N ASN A 673 -4.81 24.69 -3.51
CA ASN A 673 -4.23 24.28 -4.82
C ASN A 673 -3.85 22.78 -4.86
N SER A 674 -4.56 21.96 -4.08
CA SER A 674 -4.43 20.50 -4.12
C SER A 674 -5.14 19.92 -5.33
N ASP A 675 -4.65 20.22 -6.53
CA ASP A 675 -5.31 19.85 -7.77
C ASP A 675 -5.29 18.33 -8.01
N TYR A 676 -6.20 17.83 -8.86
CA TYR A 676 -6.22 16.43 -9.32
C TYR A 676 -6.35 15.37 -8.22
N GLN A 677 -7.12 15.63 -7.16
CA GLN A 677 -7.49 14.58 -6.19
C GLN A 677 -8.61 13.69 -6.74
N ASN A 678 -8.79 12.52 -6.14
CA ASN A 678 -9.89 11.61 -6.48
C ASN A 678 -10.77 11.35 -5.25
N VAL A 679 -12.05 11.70 -5.33
CA VAL A 679 -13.05 11.50 -4.27
C VAL A 679 -14.16 10.63 -4.83
N ILE A 680 -14.09 9.33 -4.54
CA ILE A 680 -14.86 8.31 -5.26
C ILE A 680 -15.55 7.39 -4.26
N ALA A 681 -16.85 7.17 -4.44
CA ALA A 681 -17.62 6.19 -3.69
C ALA A 681 -17.61 6.37 -2.16
N ASN A 682 -17.26 7.55 -1.65
CA ASN A 682 -17.28 7.81 -0.21
C ASN A 682 -18.72 7.96 0.27
N GLU A 683 -18.94 7.69 1.55
CA GLU A 683 -20.21 7.87 2.26
C GLU A 683 -20.07 9.00 3.27
N LEU A 684 -20.78 10.09 3.06
CA LEU A 684 -20.78 11.25 3.92
C LEU A 684 -22.10 11.31 4.69
N THR A 685 -22.01 11.33 6.01
CA THR A 685 -23.19 11.29 6.89
C THR A 685 -23.30 12.52 7.80
N PHE A 686 -22.44 13.52 7.60
CA PHE A 686 -22.57 14.79 8.29
C PHE A 686 -23.82 15.54 7.80
N ASN A 687 -24.54 16.26 8.67
CA ASN A 687 -25.73 17.01 8.26
C ASN A 687 -25.75 18.38 8.96
N PRO A 688 -25.04 19.39 8.40
CA PRO A 688 -25.07 20.74 8.94
C PRO A 688 -26.34 21.44 8.48
N ILE A 689 -27.37 21.48 9.35
CA ILE A 689 -28.62 22.26 9.19
C ILE A 689 -29.14 22.30 7.73
N GLY A 690 -29.52 21.13 7.19
CA GLY A 690 -30.41 20.98 6.04
C GLY A 690 -29.94 21.62 4.73
N TRP A 691 -29.44 20.76 3.82
CA TRP A 691 -29.22 20.99 2.37
C TRP A 691 -27.82 21.46 1.93
N ALA A 692 -26.78 21.38 2.77
CA ALA A 692 -25.40 21.62 2.31
C ALA A 692 -24.80 20.36 1.66
N ASP A 693 -24.07 20.54 0.55
CA ASP A 693 -23.19 19.52 -0.04
C ASP A 693 -22.07 19.22 0.96
N ASN A 694 -21.91 17.96 1.39
CA ASN A 694 -20.86 17.58 2.35
C ASN A 694 -19.45 17.57 1.73
N PHE A 695 -19.28 18.06 0.51
CA PHE A 695 -18.00 18.32 -0.11
C PHE A 695 -17.64 19.81 -0.13
N ASN A 696 -16.51 20.15 0.49
CA ASN A 696 -15.91 21.47 0.41
C ASN A 696 -14.64 21.43 -0.44
N ILE A 697 -14.81 21.50 -1.75
CA ILE A 697 -13.68 21.69 -2.67
C ILE A 697 -13.47 23.19 -2.85
N HIS A 698 -12.37 23.70 -2.29
CA HIS A 698 -12.05 25.12 -2.35
C HIS A 698 -11.90 25.60 -3.80
N SER A 699 -12.28 26.85 -4.08
CA SER A 699 -12.26 27.43 -5.43
C SER A 699 -10.87 27.56 -6.07
N SER A 700 -9.82 27.36 -5.29
CA SER A 700 -8.43 27.34 -5.75
C SER A 700 -7.96 25.94 -6.15
N VAL A 701 -8.84 24.94 -6.11
CA VAL A 701 -8.53 23.54 -6.44
C VAL A 701 -9.17 23.20 -7.77
N ASP A 702 -8.36 22.78 -8.72
CA ASP A 702 -8.79 22.38 -10.05
C ASP A 702 -8.75 20.86 -10.24
N HIS A 703 -9.56 20.36 -11.18
CA HIS A 703 -9.50 18.99 -11.70
C HIS A 703 -9.67 17.85 -10.68
N THR A 704 -10.30 18.10 -9.53
CA THR A 704 -10.66 17.02 -8.59
C THR A 704 -11.79 16.15 -9.17
N THR A 705 -11.58 14.84 -9.21
CA THR A 705 -12.58 13.88 -9.68
C THR A 705 -13.56 13.56 -8.54
N LYS A 706 -14.84 13.88 -8.73
CA LYS A 706 -15.95 13.41 -7.88
C LYS A 706 -16.73 12.33 -8.63
N HIS A 707 -16.91 11.14 -8.05
CA HIS A 707 -17.60 10.04 -8.73
C HIS A 707 -18.34 9.10 -7.77
N SER A 708 -19.64 8.89 -8.00
CA SER A 708 -20.48 7.93 -7.25
C SER A 708 -20.39 8.07 -5.72
N ASN A 709 -20.16 9.25 -5.16
CA ASN A 709 -20.22 9.40 -3.70
C ASN A 709 -21.68 9.35 -3.22
N ASN A 710 -21.87 8.88 -1.99
CA ASN A 710 -23.14 8.92 -1.27
C ASN A 710 -23.10 10.06 -0.27
N ASP A 711 -23.83 11.13 -0.55
CA ASP A 711 -23.97 12.27 0.34
C ASP A 711 -25.37 12.24 0.96
N LEU A 712 -25.46 11.80 2.23
CA LEU A 712 -26.74 11.67 2.94
C LEU A 712 -27.84 10.97 2.12
N GLY A 713 -27.50 9.93 1.36
CA GLY A 713 -28.44 9.17 0.53
C GLY A 713 -28.59 9.68 -0.90
N ASP A 714 -28.10 10.89 -1.21
CA ASP A 714 -28.01 11.40 -2.57
C ASP A 714 -26.78 10.80 -3.26
N ILE A 715 -27.02 10.09 -4.37
CA ILE A 715 -25.99 9.34 -5.08
C ILE A 715 -26.08 9.64 -6.58
N ASP A 716 -24.93 9.81 -7.21
CA ASP A 716 -24.80 9.73 -8.67
C ASP A 716 -25.02 8.29 -9.15
N VAL A 717 -26.29 7.89 -9.28
CA VAL A 717 -26.74 6.52 -9.57
C VAL A 717 -26.28 5.98 -10.94
N ASN A 718 -25.90 6.85 -11.87
CA ASN A 718 -25.60 6.44 -13.25
C ASN A 718 -24.21 5.79 -13.41
N LYS A 719 -23.39 5.77 -12.35
CA LYS A 719 -21.97 5.38 -12.47
C LYS A 719 -21.45 4.41 -11.40
N ILE A 720 -22.31 3.95 -10.49
CA ILE A 720 -21.95 3.01 -9.41
C ILE A 720 -21.46 1.66 -9.95
N ASN A 721 -22.04 1.21 -11.07
CA ASN A 721 -21.76 -0.10 -11.66
C ASN A 721 -20.35 -0.25 -12.24
N THR A 722 -19.55 0.83 -12.31
CA THR A 722 -18.17 0.80 -12.82
C THR A 722 -17.11 0.78 -11.72
N LEU A 723 -17.53 0.77 -10.46
CA LEU A 723 -16.62 0.78 -9.32
C LEU A 723 -16.00 -0.61 -9.09
N PRO A 724 -14.66 -0.72 -8.98
CA PRO A 724 -14.02 -1.99 -8.64
C PRO A 724 -14.33 -2.40 -7.19
N ILE A 725 -14.08 -3.67 -6.87
CA ILE A 725 -14.19 -4.19 -5.49
C ILE A 725 -13.14 -3.51 -4.60
N SER A 726 -11.89 -3.40 -5.02
CA SER A 726 -10.84 -2.67 -4.29
C SER A 726 -9.87 -2.06 -5.29
N LEU A 727 -9.14 -1.02 -4.88
CA LEU A 727 -8.07 -0.40 -5.67
C LEU A 727 -6.68 -0.96 -5.34
N TYR A 728 -6.55 -1.78 -4.29
CA TYR A 728 -5.28 -2.39 -3.89
C TYR A 728 -5.37 -3.89 -3.58
N LYS A 729 -6.57 -4.44 -3.36
CA LYS A 729 -6.78 -5.89 -3.19
C LYS A 729 -7.36 -6.48 -4.47
N ASN A 730 -6.79 -7.58 -4.94
CA ASN A 730 -7.30 -8.32 -6.10
C ASN A 730 -8.49 -9.23 -5.76
N ASN A 731 -8.68 -9.57 -4.48
CA ASN A 731 -9.75 -10.41 -3.94
C ASN A 731 -10.44 -9.73 -2.75
N ILE A 732 -11.64 -10.21 -2.38
CA ILE A 732 -12.34 -9.75 -1.18
C ILE A 732 -11.50 -10.16 0.07
N PRO A 733 -11.21 -9.24 1.00
CA PRO A 733 -10.34 -9.55 2.14
C PRO A 733 -10.92 -10.61 3.11
N ASN A 734 -10.03 -11.39 3.75
CA ASN A 734 -10.38 -12.43 4.72
C ASN A 734 -11.11 -11.93 5.97
N PHE A 735 -11.08 -10.62 6.26
CA PHE A 735 -11.86 -10.02 7.36
C PHE A 735 -13.37 -9.95 7.09
N CYS A 736 -13.86 -10.53 6.00
CA CYS A 736 -15.24 -10.42 5.59
C CYS A 736 -16.25 -11.13 6.50
N ASN A 737 -15.91 -11.82 7.60
CA ASN A 737 -16.77 -12.29 8.73
C ASN A 737 -18.31 -12.47 8.50
N GLY A 738 -18.75 -12.88 7.29
CA GLY A 738 -20.15 -12.88 6.86
C GLY A 738 -20.79 -11.51 6.49
N PHE A 739 -20.00 -10.44 6.38
CA PHE A 739 -20.40 -9.10 5.96
C PHE A 739 -20.44 -8.97 4.42
N PRO A 740 -21.53 -8.46 3.81
CA PRO A 740 -21.55 -8.13 2.39
C PRO A 740 -20.48 -7.09 2.05
N TYR A 741 -19.66 -7.42 1.06
CA TYR A 741 -18.68 -6.50 0.47
C TYR A 741 -19.30 -5.79 -0.76
N PRO A 742 -19.01 -4.50 -1.01
CA PRO A 742 -18.18 -3.59 -0.21
C PRO A 742 -18.86 -3.13 1.09
N GLN A 743 -18.06 -3.04 2.16
CA GLN A 743 -18.53 -2.64 3.49
C GLN A 743 -18.97 -1.17 3.56
N ILE A 744 -18.35 -0.30 2.77
CA ILE A 744 -18.61 1.16 2.75
C ILE A 744 -18.78 1.64 1.31
N GLY A 745 -19.55 2.72 1.12
CA GLY A 745 -19.73 3.36 -0.18
C GLY A 745 -20.66 2.59 -1.11
N PRO A 746 -21.15 3.15 -2.24
CA PRO A 746 -22.29 2.57 -2.95
C PRO A 746 -22.17 1.13 -3.47
N VAL A 747 -23.31 0.42 -3.51
CA VAL A 747 -23.48 -0.96 -4.04
C VAL A 747 -24.40 -0.95 -5.24
N SER A 748 -24.30 -1.98 -6.06
CA SER A 748 -25.12 -2.20 -7.26
C SER A 748 -26.60 -2.47 -6.99
N TYR A 749 -27.00 -2.79 -5.75
CA TYR A 749 -28.41 -3.00 -5.38
C TYR A 749 -28.96 -1.77 -4.67
N ILE A 750 -29.66 -0.92 -5.42
CA ILE A 750 -30.52 0.14 -4.88
C ILE A 750 -31.89 -0.50 -4.62
N SER A 751 -32.53 -0.21 -3.48
CA SER A 751 -33.85 -0.76 -3.17
C SER A 751 -34.88 -0.37 -4.26
N ASN A 752 -35.98 -1.12 -4.38
CA ASN A 752 -37.03 -0.89 -5.39
C ASN A 752 -37.66 0.52 -5.34
N ASN A 753 -37.43 1.26 -4.25
CA ASN A 753 -37.90 2.64 -4.03
C ASN A 753 -36.80 3.70 -4.26
N ASN A 754 -35.67 3.34 -4.90
CA ASN A 754 -34.49 4.19 -5.08
C ASN A 754 -33.78 4.64 -3.79
N ASN A 755 -34.14 4.09 -2.62
CA ASN A 755 -33.48 4.42 -1.36
C ASN A 755 -32.20 3.60 -1.19
N TYR A 756 -31.14 4.29 -0.77
CA TYR A 756 -29.86 3.69 -0.47
C TYR A 756 -29.84 3.06 0.94
N PRO A 757 -29.36 1.81 1.11
CA PRO A 757 -29.28 1.19 2.43
C PRO A 757 -28.18 1.85 3.27
N TYR A 758 -28.55 2.73 4.21
CA TYR A 758 -27.63 3.38 5.15
C TYR A 758 -26.95 2.38 6.11
N ASN A 759 -27.60 1.25 6.39
CA ASN A 759 -27.15 0.28 7.38
C ASN A 759 -26.28 -0.82 6.76
N ARG A 760 -25.04 -0.46 6.43
CA ARG A 760 -24.03 -1.43 5.99
C ARG A 760 -23.33 -2.13 7.14
N SER A 761 -22.59 -3.16 6.76
CA SER A 761 -21.72 -3.91 7.65
C SER A 761 -20.61 -3.02 8.18
N LEU A 762 -20.21 -3.25 9.43
CA LEU A 762 -19.13 -2.50 10.04
C LEU A 762 -17.82 -2.76 9.28
N ASN A 763 -16.99 -1.72 9.20
CA ASN A 763 -15.59 -1.88 8.88
C ASN A 763 -14.94 -2.84 9.90
N PRO A 764 -13.89 -3.62 9.55
CA PRO A 764 -13.33 -4.64 10.43
C PRO A 764 -12.66 -4.05 11.67
N ALA A 765 -11.94 -2.94 11.54
CA ALA A 765 -11.34 -2.26 12.69
C ALA A 765 -12.43 -1.71 13.62
N GLN A 766 -13.50 -1.18 13.05
CA GLN A 766 -14.68 -0.76 13.81
C GLN A 766 -15.33 -1.94 14.55
N PHE A 767 -15.54 -3.05 13.86
CA PHE A 767 -16.08 -4.27 14.47
C PHE A 767 -15.19 -4.79 15.60
N ARG A 768 -13.86 -4.83 15.39
CA ARG A 768 -12.91 -5.21 16.44
C ARG A 768 -13.05 -4.28 17.64
N TYR A 769 -13.07 -2.98 17.43
CA TYR A 769 -13.22 -2.01 18.51
C TYR A 769 -14.52 -2.19 19.32
N GLU A 770 -15.64 -2.39 18.64
CA GLU A 770 -16.96 -2.58 19.26
C GLU A 770 -17.10 -3.93 19.98
N SER A 771 -16.32 -4.95 19.57
CA SER A 771 -16.41 -6.32 20.11
C SER A 771 -15.32 -6.66 21.15
N SER A 772 -14.14 -6.03 21.12
CA SER A 772 -12.95 -6.46 21.88
C SER A 772 -12.78 -5.79 23.26
N ASN A 773 -13.84 -5.22 23.84
CA ASN A 773 -13.73 -4.31 25.00
C ASN A 773 -12.69 -3.18 24.76
N GLN A 774 -12.55 -2.72 23.51
CA GLN A 774 -11.65 -1.62 23.13
C GLN A 774 -10.17 -1.89 23.45
N ASN A 775 -9.66 -3.07 23.12
CA ASN A 775 -8.22 -3.41 23.21
C ASN A 775 -7.72 -4.05 21.90
N ALA A 776 -6.40 -4.11 21.71
CA ALA A 776 -5.82 -4.95 20.67
C ALA A 776 -6.05 -6.44 21.02
N SER A 777 -6.43 -7.25 20.04
CA SER A 777 -6.75 -8.67 20.25
C SER A 777 -5.51 -9.51 20.57
N CYS A 778 -5.65 -10.57 21.38
CA CYS A 778 -4.66 -11.65 21.33
C CYS A 778 -4.77 -12.34 19.97
N PHE A 779 -3.63 -12.60 19.32
CA PHE A 779 -3.58 -13.70 18.37
C PHE A 779 -3.35 -14.97 19.20
N GLU A 780 -4.36 -15.82 19.32
CA GLU A 780 -4.18 -17.11 19.98
C GLU A 780 -3.41 -18.06 19.07
N ASN A 781 -2.50 -18.83 19.65
CA ASN A 781 -1.64 -19.79 18.96
C ASN A 781 -2.38 -20.99 18.30
N CYS A 782 -3.71 -21.05 18.37
CA CYS A 782 -4.55 -22.11 17.78
C CYS A 782 -5.98 -21.65 17.36
N SER A 783 -6.29 -20.35 17.30
CA SER A 783 -7.65 -19.91 16.96
C SER A 783 -7.82 -19.66 15.45
N LEU A 784 -8.29 -20.68 14.73
CA LEU A 784 -8.62 -20.66 13.29
C LEU A 784 -9.77 -19.69 12.88
N ASN A 785 -10.19 -18.75 13.74
CA ASN A 785 -11.48 -18.06 13.59
C ASN A 785 -11.44 -16.52 13.60
N THR A 786 -10.26 -15.89 13.52
CA THR A 786 -10.14 -14.42 13.53
C THR A 786 -9.88 -13.81 12.15
N GLY A 787 -9.69 -14.62 11.10
CA GLY A 787 -9.29 -14.13 9.77
C GLY A 787 -7.86 -13.54 9.74
N LEU A 788 -7.07 -13.77 10.80
CA LEU A 788 -5.68 -13.37 10.97
C LEU A 788 -4.91 -14.58 11.52
N LEU A 789 -4.42 -15.44 10.63
CA LEU A 789 -3.62 -16.61 10.98
C LEU A 789 -2.14 -16.25 11.13
N ASP A 790 -1.75 -15.92 12.35
CA ASP A 790 -0.38 -16.11 12.80
C ASP A 790 -0.34 -17.30 13.78
N ASP A 791 -0.52 -18.51 13.25
CA ASP A 791 -0.37 -19.74 14.03
C ASP A 791 1.10 -19.97 14.41
N TYR A 792 1.37 -19.88 15.72
CA TYR A 792 2.57 -20.40 16.35
C TYR A 792 2.23 -21.73 17.04
N SER A 793 2.40 -22.85 16.36
CA SER A 793 2.89 -24.10 16.98
C SER A 793 3.04 -25.24 15.97
N ILE A 794 4.05 -26.08 16.22
CA ILE A 794 4.32 -27.33 15.52
C ILE A 794 3.14 -28.29 15.77
N CYS A 795 2.52 -28.78 14.69
CA CYS A 795 1.52 -29.84 14.75
C CYS A 795 2.10 -31.16 14.16
N ASP A 796 1.49 -32.28 14.52
CA ASP A 796 1.88 -33.68 14.26
C ASP A 796 2.35 -34.03 12.82
N SER A 797 2.82 -35.27 12.63
CA SER A 797 3.31 -35.84 11.35
C SER A 797 2.29 -35.83 10.20
N THR A 798 1.01 -35.64 10.51
CA THR A 798 -0.05 -35.26 9.56
C THR A 798 -0.95 -34.24 10.24
N ILE A 799 -1.49 -33.31 9.47
CA ILE A 799 -2.42 -32.29 9.99
C ILE A 799 -3.78 -32.52 9.33
N SER A 800 -4.83 -32.66 10.14
CA SER A 800 -6.22 -32.71 9.68
C SER A 800 -6.85 -31.34 9.92
N ILE A 801 -7.13 -30.62 8.84
CA ILE A 801 -7.87 -29.36 8.92
C ILE A 801 -9.35 -29.68 8.69
N SER A 802 -10.13 -29.53 9.76
CA SER A 802 -11.59 -29.53 9.70
C SER A 802 -12.07 -28.09 9.84
N LEU A 803 -12.76 -27.58 8.84
CA LEU A 803 -13.59 -26.41 9.01
C LEU A 803 -14.93 -26.85 9.59
N ASN A 804 -15.49 -26.07 10.52
CA ASN A 804 -16.83 -26.32 11.01
C ASN A 804 -17.79 -26.30 9.82
N GLU A 805 -18.44 -27.43 9.53
CA GLU A 805 -19.63 -27.41 8.68
C GLU A 805 -20.66 -26.56 9.41
N GLU A 806 -20.85 -25.33 8.95
CA GLU A 806 -22.02 -24.59 9.37
C GLU A 806 -23.23 -25.23 8.68
N ASN A 807 -23.94 -26.09 9.41
CA ASN A 807 -25.28 -26.55 9.04
C ASN A 807 -26.07 -25.36 8.49
N GLU A 808 -26.78 -25.52 7.36
CA GLU A 808 -27.62 -24.51 6.73
C GLU A 808 -28.30 -23.61 7.79
N TYR A 809 -27.71 -22.45 8.04
CA TYR A 809 -28.17 -21.54 9.08
C TYR A 809 -28.67 -20.26 8.42
N LYS A 810 -29.69 -19.68 9.04
CA LYS A 810 -30.32 -18.46 8.55
C LYS A 810 -29.90 -17.35 9.50
N ARG A 811 -29.16 -16.37 9.01
CA ARG A 811 -28.76 -15.22 9.82
C ARG A 811 -29.77 -14.10 9.62
N LEU A 812 -30.33 -13.61 10.72
CA LEU A 812 -31.31 -12.53 10.78
C LEU A 812 -30.62 -11.22 11.14
N TYR A 813 -30.82 -10.18 10.32
CA TYR A 813 -30.12 -8.90 10.43
C TYR A 813 -31.01 -7.73 10.85
N GLY A 814 -32.32 -7.89 10.66
CA GLY A 814 -33.30 -6.86 10.95
C GLY A 814 -34.70 -7.28 10.54
N PHE A 815 -35.62 -6.35 10.72
CA PHE A 815 -37.02 -6.49 10.37
C PHE A 815 -37.48 -5.25 9.60
N SER A 816 -38.14 -5.45 8.46
CA SER A 816 -38.80 -4.35 7.74
C SER A 816 -40.30 -4.36 8.09
N ILE A 817 -40.84 -3.26 8.58
CA ILE A 817 -42.21 -3.11 9.10
C ILE A 817 -43.00 -2.17 8.18
N TYR A 818 -44.19 -2.60 7.76
CA TYR A 818 -45.06 -1.91 6.80
C TYR A 818 -46.51 -1.83 7.33
N ASN A 819 -47.30 -0.92 6.75
CA ASN A 819 -48.74 -0.75 7.02
C ASN A 819 -49.08 -0.49 8.50
N LEU A 820 -48.35 0.42 9.16
CA LEU A 820 -48.67 0.86 10.52
C LEU A 820 -50.12 1.41 10.58
N PRO A 821 -50.93 1.08 11.62
CA PRO A 821 -52.30 1.58 11.72
C PRO A 821 -52.36 3.12 11.77
N ASN A 822 -53.14 3.78 10.90
CA ASN A 822 -53.25 5.25 10.79
C ASN A 822 -53.95 5.97 11.97
N ASN A 823 -53.91 5.44 13.20
CA ASN A 823 -54.62 6.03 14.35
C ASN A 823 -53.78 7.03 15.17
N TYR A 824 -52.54 7.30 14.76
CA TYR A 824 -51.60 8.17 15.45
C TYR A 824 -51.69 9.58 14.84
N GLY A 825 -52.43 10.48 15.50
CA GLY A 825 -52.73 11.81 14.94
C GLY A 825 -51.46 12.63 14.70
N ASN A 826 -51.13 12.94 13.44
CA ASN A 826 -50.04 13.82 12.98
C ASN A 826 -48.61 13.60 13.56
N GLU A 827 -48.38 12.64 14.45
CA GLU A 827 -47.08 12.31 15.04
C GLU A 827 -46.51 11.03 14.40
N VAL A 828 -45.20 11.02 14.15
CA VAL A 828 -44.47 9.86 13.59
C VAL A 828 -44.26 8.85 14.74
N PRO A 829 -44.63 7.57 14.59
CA PRO A 829 -44.49 6.59 15.66
C PRO A 829 -43.02 6.21 15.91
N ASP A 830 -42.61 6.16 17.18
CA ASP A 830 -41.25 5.84 17.64
C ASP A 830 -41.11 4.33 17.87
N ILE A 831 -40.92 3.58 16.78
CA ILE A 831 -41.00 2.11 16.83
C ILE A 831 -39.74 1.46 17.41
N TYR A 832 -39.94 0.52 18.33
CA TYR A 832 -38.90 -0.41 18.77
C TYR A 832 -39.43 -1.84 18.90
N ILE A 833 -38.53 -2.83 18.94
CA ILE A 833 -38.90 -4.24 19.03
C ILE A 833 -38.25 -4.96 20.19
N LYS A 834 -38.90 -6.05 20.62
CA LYS A 834 -38.36 -7.09 21.48
C LYS A 834 -38.42 -8.43 20.77
N LEU A 835 -37.28 -9.06 20.58
CA LEU A 835 -37.14 -10.38 19.96
C LEU A 835 -36.91 -11.44 21.05
N TYR A 836 -37.74 -12.46 21.03
CA TYR A 836 -37.73 -13.60 21.94
C TYR A 836 -37.39 -14.89 21.18
N GLU A 837 -36.65 -15.78 21.82
CA GLU A 837 -36.43 -17.17 21.40
C GLU A 837 -37.02 -18.11 22.45
N ASN A 838 -37.96 -18.96 22.05
CA ASN A 838 -38.70 -19.88 22.92
C ASN A 838 -39.25 -19.20 24.20
N GLY A 839 -39.69 -17.94 24.06
CA GLY A 839 -40.22 -17.12 25.15
C GLY A 839 -39.18 -16.36 25.99
N THR A 840 -37.89 -16.56 25.74
CA THR A 840 -36.80 -15.82 26.40
C THR A 840 -36.42 -14.60 25.57
N LEU A 841 -36.38 -13.41 26.16
CA LEU A 841 -35.96 -12.20 25.46
C LEU A 841 -34.47 -12.32 25.10
N ILE A 842 -34.15 -12.27 23.81
CA ILE A 842 -32.77 -12.34 23.30
C ILE A 842 -32.27 -10.99 22.77
N GLN A 843 -33.18 -10.09 22.36
CA GLN A 843 -32.80 -8.76 21.90
C GLN A 843 -33.91 -7.72 22.11
N ASN A 844 -33.51 -6.46 22.34
CA ASN A 844 -34.39 -5.29 22.44
C ASN A 844 -33.71 -4.06 21.80
N THR A 845 -34.47 -3.23 21.09
CA THR A 845 -33.94 -2.07 20.33
C THR A 845 -34.35 -0.72 20.92
N SER A 846 -34.55 -0.62 22.24
CA SER A 846 -35.17 0.51 22.99
C SER A 846 -34.58 1.93 22.81
N SER A 847 -33.63 2.14 21.89
CA SER A 847 -32.96 3.43 21.66
C SER A 847 -32.62 3.74 20.19
N SER A 848 -33.16 3.03 19.19
CA SER A 848 -32.91 3.34 17.77
C SER A 848 -34.12 4.01 17.12
N VAL A 849 -34.20 5.34 17.19
CA VAL A 849 -35.11 6.12 16.33
C VAL A 849 -34.52 6.10 14.93
N ILE A 850 -35.23 5.50 13.97
CA ILE A 850 -35.00 5.67 12.54
C ILE A 850 -36.34 6.09 11.97
N GLU A 851 -36.47 7.38 11.65
CA GLU A 851 -37.59 7.91 10.89
C GLU A 851 -37.53 7.37 9.45
N SER A 852 -38.56 6.63 9.04
CA SER A 852 -38.91 6.47 7.64
C SER A 852 -40.41 6.23 7.50
N ASP A 853 -41.13 7.30 7.16
CA ASP A 853 -42.49 7.22 6.62
C ASP A 853 -42.40 6.72 5.16
N PRO A 854 -43.14 5.67 4.72
CA PRO A 854 -44.10 4.81 5.44
C PRO A 854 -43.58 3.40 5.84
N ASP A 855 -42.30 3.10 5.59
CA ASP A 855 -41.71 1.75 5.78
C ASP A 855 -40.56 1.83 6.80
N ILE A 856 -40.65 1.10 7.92
CA ILE A 856 -39.65 1.18 9.01
C ILE A 856 -38.74 -0.06 9.02
N TYR A 857 -37.43 0.14 8.85
CA TYR A 857 -36.44 -0.93 9.05
C TYR A 857 -35.83 -0.88 10.46
N VAL A 858 -36.06 -1.93 11.24
CA VAL A 858 -35.51 -2.10 12.59
C VAL A 858 -34.31 -3.04 12.55
N LYS A 859 -33.11 -2.47 12.70
CA LYS A 859 -31.85 -3.22 12.75
C LYS A 859 -31.71 -3.97 14.08
N ILE A 860 -31.21 -5.20 14.02
CA ILE A 860 -30.81 -5.97 15.20
C ILE A 860 -29.34 -6.39 15.11
N SER A 861 -28.81 -6.86 16.23
CA SER A 861 -27.53 -7.58 16.26
C SER A 861 -27.76 -8.85 15.48
N SER A 862 -26.85 -9.20 14.56
CA SER A 862 -27.08 -10.36 13.70
C SER A 862 -27.23 -11.63 14.55
N ILE A 863 -28.35 -12.33 14.41
CA ILE A 863 -28.62 -13.56 15.15
C ILE A 863 -28.63 -14.73 14.19
N ILE A 864 -27.94 -15.81 14.57
CA ILE A 864 -28.06 -17.10 13.88
C ILE A 864 -29.35 -17.76 14.36
N LEU A 865 -30.27 -18.03 13.44
CA LEU A 865 -31.53 -18.70 13.74
C LEU A 865 -31.28 -20.21 13.90
N ASN A 866 -31.67 -20.74 15.06
CA ASN A 866 -31.74 -22.17 15.31
C ASN A 866 -33.00 -22.74 14.65
N GLY A 867 -32.84 -23.66 13.69
CA GLY A 867 -33.94 -24.28 12.96
C GLY A 867 -35.01 -24.95 13.84
N SER A 868 -34.65 -25.36 15.06
CA SER A 868 -35.55 -25.99 16.04
C SER A 868 -36.24 -25.01 17.00
N SER A 869 -35.81 -23.75 17.03
CA SER A 869 -36.37 -22.71 17.89
C SER A 869 -37.57 -22.00 17.25
N THR A 870 -38.45 -21.48 18.11
CA THR A 870 -39.52 -20.54 17.73
C THR A 870 -39.14 -19.14 18.21
N TYR A 871 -39.22 -18.17 17.31
CA TYR A 871 -38.92 -16.78 17.57
C TYR A 871 -40.19 -15.94 17.60
N GLU A 872 -40.27 -14.98 18.52
CA GLU A 872 -41.37 -14.01 18.60
C GLU A 872 -40.81 -12.59 18.60
N VAL A 873 -41.29 -11.73 17.70
CA VAL A 873 -40.95 -10.30 17.67
C VAL A 873 -42.17 -9.54 18.13
N LYS A 874 -42.01 -8.68 19.12
CA LYS A 874 -43.02 -7.76 19.63
C LYS A 874 -42.64 -6.33 19.25
N VAL A 875 -43.56 -5.61 18.65
CA VAL A 875 -43.38 -4.22 18.18
C VAL A 875 -44.11 -3.30 19.14
N TYR A 876 -43.44 -2.21 19.51
CA TYR A 876 -43.93 -1.20 20.44
C TYR A 876 -43.74 0.19 19.82
N ASP A 877 -44.69 1.08 20.09
CA ASP A 877 -44.51 2.51 19.96
C ASP A 877 -43.94 3.04 21.28
N LYS A 878 -43.01 3.97 21.22
CA LYS A 878 -42.38 4.52 22.42
C LYS A 878 -43.09 5.80 22.81
N ASP A 879 -43.74 5.77 23.97
CA ASP A 879 -44.40 6.94 24.54
C ASP A 879 -43.68 7.45 25.79
N LEU A 880 -43.83 8.74 26.09
CA LEU A 880 -43.22 9.37 27.27
C LEU A 880 -43.70 8.76 28.61
N THR A 881 -44.84 8.06 28.62
CA THR A 881 -45.44 7.52 29.85
C THR A 881 -45.64 6.01 29.85
N PHE A 882 -46.02 5.40 28.72
CA PHE A 882 -46.25 3.95 28.64
C PHE A 882 -46.19 3.49 27.18
N ASP A 883 -45.22 2.65 26.84
CA ASP A 883 -45.03 2.18 25.46
C ASP A 883 -46.25 1.37 24.97
N ASP A 884 -46.87 1.82 23.89
CA ASP A 884 -48.02 1.17 23.27
C ASP A 884 -47.59 -0.08 22.49
N TYR A 885 -48.16 -1.24 22.84
CA TYR A 885 -47.91 -2.48 22.12
C TYR A 885 -48.69 -2.50 20.79
N ILE A 886 -47.96 -2.56 19.68
CA ILE A 886 -48.53 -2.49 18.33
C ILE A 886 -48.90 -3.87 17.80
N GLY A 887 -48.07 -4.87 18.05
CA GLY A 887 -48.32 -6.23 17.57
C GLY A 887 -47.14 -7.17 17.72
N ASN A 888 -47.33 -8.44 17.33
CA ASN A 888 -46.25 -9.42 17.27
C ASN A 888 -46.33 -10.30 16.02
N ILE A 889 -45.19 -10.92 15.73
CA ILE A 889 -45.07 -12.04 14.80
C ILE A 889 -44.32 -13.17 15.50
N THR A 890 -44.72 -14.41 15.22
CA THR A 890 -43.99 -15.61 15.63
C THR A 890 -43.57 -16.41 14.40
N PHE A 891 -42.33 -16.87 14.35
CA PHE A 891 -41.79 -17.66 13.23
C PHE A 891 -40.83 -18.75 13.71
N SER A 892 -40.71 -19.84 12.95
CA SER A 892 -39.69 -20.88 13.22
C SER A 892 -38.33 -20.42 12.67
N GLY A 893 -37.22 -20.76 13.34
CA GLY A 893 -35.88 -20.50 12.82
C GLY A 893 -35.57 -21.22 11.49
N SER A 894 -36.35 -22.24 11.14
CA SER A 894 -36.28 -22.94 9.85
C SER A 894 -37.11 -22.30 8.72
N THR A 895 -37.84 -21.21 8.98
CA THR A 895 -38.79 -20.62 8.01
C THR A 895 -38.07 -20.12 6.73
N ASN A 896 -38.57 -20.47 5.54
CA ASN A 896 -37.97 -20.11 4.23
C ASN A 896 -38.57 -18.85 3.57
N SER A 897 -39.83 -18.49 3.83
CA SER A 897 -40.54 -17.40 3.13
C SER A 897 -41.30 -16.43 4.05
N TYR A 898 -41.64 -15.25 3.49
CA TYR A 898 -42.20 -14.06 4.14
C TYR A 898 -43.70 -14.18 4.49
N ASN A 899 -44.12 -13.37 5.48
CA ASN A 899 -45.47 -13.00 5.92
C ASN A 899 -46.01 -13.69 7.18
N ALA A 900 -46.30 -12.88 8.20
CA ALA A 900 -47.49 -13.08 9.04
C ALA A 900 -48.20 -11.74 9.22
N VAL A 901 -49.51 -11.75 9.01
CA VAL A 901 -50.42 -10.63 9.26
C VAL A 901 -51.11 -10.94 10.59
N ASN A 902 -50.95 -10.08 11.59
CA ASN A 902 -51.76 -10.12 12.80
C ASN A 902 -52.37 -8.73 13.02
N GLY A 903 -53.50 -8.47 12.35
CA GLY A 903 -54.02 -7.11 12.17
C GLY A 903 -53.38 -6.39 10.97
N SER A 904 -53.54 -5.06 10.86
CA SER A 904 -53.11 -4.26 9.70
C SER A 904 -51.58 -4.24 9.43
N LEU A 905 -50.77 -4.72 10.38
CA LEU A 905 -49.30 -4.62 10.40
C LEU A 905 -48.63 -5.74 9.58
N GLU A 906 -47.66 -5.38 8.73
CA GLU A 906 -46.85 -6.31 7.93
C GLU A 906 -45.37 -6.29 8.36
N ILE A 907 -44.75 -7.46 8.58
CA ILE A 907 -43.34 -7.58 9.02
C ILE A 907 -42.56 -8.56 8.13
N TYR A 908 -41.42 -8.11 7.60
CA TYR A 908 -40.50 -8.86 6.74
C TYR A 908 -39.21 -9.19 7.49
N LEU A 909 -38.75 -10.43 7.35
CA LEU A 909 -37.50 -10.91 7.92
C LEU A 909 -36.36 -10.68 6.92
N ASP A 910 -35.39 -9.85 7.27
CA ASP A 910 -34.20 -9.64 6.45
C ASP A 910 -33.14 -10.69 6.80
N LYS A 911 -33.13 -11.78 6.02
CA LYS A 911 -32.31 -12.99 6.22
C LYS A 911 -31.62 -13.47 4.95
N PHE A 912 -30.49 -14.15 5.11
CA PHE A 912 -29.81 -14.89 4.04
C PHE A 912 -29.70 -16.39 4.40
N THR A 913 -29.78 -17.26 3.39
CA THR A 913 -29.60 -18.73 3.51
C THR A 913 -28.23 -19.09 2.96
N TYR A 914 -27.42 -19.83 3.71
CA TYR A 914 -26.01 -20.09 3.38
C TYR A 914 -25.71 -21.58 3.07
N ASN A 915 -25.11 -21.88 1.91
CA ASN A 915 -24.46 -23.17 1.58
C ASN A 915 -22.95 -22.96 1.32
N THR A 916 -22.08 -23.78 1.91
CA THR A 916 -20.62 -23.65 1.83
C THR A 916 -20.02 -24.71 0.91
N SER A 917 -19.04 -24.34 0.07
CA SER A 917 -18.27 -25.29 -0.76
C SER A 917 -16.77 -25.07 -0.57
N PHE A 918 -15.99 -26.13 -0.72
CA PHE A 918 -14.55 -26.18 -0.43
C PHE A 918 -13.78 -26.59 -1.69
N LEU A 919 -12.67 -25.93 -2.00
CA LEU A 919 -11.75 -26.26 -3.08
C LEU A 919 -10.30 -26.03 -2.63
N TRP A 920 -9.57 -27.11 -2.38
CA TRP A 920 -8.17 -27.07 -2.01
C TRP A 920 -7.27 -26.91 -3.25
N SER A 921 -6.06 -26.40 -3.02
CA SER A 921 -5.02 -26.18 -4.03
C SER A 921 -4.57 -27.43 -4.80
N ASP A 922 -4.83 -28.63 -4.25
CA ASP A 922 -4.59 -29.91 -4.90
C ASP A 922 -5.80 -30.42 -5.73
N GLY A 923 -6.86 -29.61 -5.81
CA GLY A 923 -8.10 -29.89 -6.54
C GLY A 923 -9.13 -30.69 -5.75
N THR A 924 -8.88 -31.03 -4.48
CA THR A 924 -9.84 -31.75 -3.64
C THR A 924 -10.90 -30.82 -3.04
N THR A 925 -12.08 -31.35 -2.72
CA THR A 925 -13.20 -30.58 -2.14
C THR A 925 -13.62 -31.12 -0.76
N SER A 926 -12.79 -31.96 -0.14
CA SER A 926 -13.09 -32.63 1.11
C SER A 926 -12.93 -31.71 2.32
N ASN A 927 -13.83 -31.84 3.29
CA ASN A 927 -13.73 -31.26 4.63
C ASN A 927 -14.17 -32.33 5.65
N PRO A 928 -13.33 -32.73 6.64
CA PRO A 928 -11.94 -32.32 6.83
C PRO A 928 -11.01 -32.74 5.68
N LYS A 929 -9.90 -32.01 5.51
CA LYS A 929 -8.79 -32.37 4.62
C LYS A 929 -7.58 -32.80 5.44
N ILE A 930 -6.96 -33.90 5.03
CA ILE A 930 -5.74 -34.42 5.61
C ILE A 930 -4.55 -34.00 4.74
N PHE A 931 -3.51 -33.48 5.37
CA PHE A 931 -2.23 -33.14 4.75
C PHE A 931 -1.14 -34.10 5.21
N ASP A 932 -0.48 -34.71 4.22
CA ASP A 932 0.60 -35.70 4.37
C ASP A 932 1.93 -35.25 3.73
N GLN A 933 1.96 -34.05 3.14
CA GLN A 933 3.18 -33.43 2.61
C GLN A 933 3.29 -32.00 3.07
N SER A 934 4.48 -31.61 3.56
CA SER A 934 4.78 -30.21 3.84
C SER A 934 4.71 -29.39 2.56
N GLY A 935 4.12 -28.20 2.65
CA GLY A 935 3.87 -27.35 1.51
C GLY A 935 2.90 -26.25 1.84
N THR A 936 2.84 -25.25 0.97
CA THR A 936 1.84 -24.20 1.05
C THR A 936 0.61 -24.64 0.27
N TYR A 937 -0.51 -24.83 0.96
CA TYR A 937 -1.79 -25.15 0.37
C TYR A 937 -2.73 -23.97 0.50
N PHE A 938 -3.53 -23.70 -0.51
CA PHE A 938 -4.67 -22.80 -0.36
C PHE A 938 -5.96 -23.60 -0.28
N LEU A 939 -6.92 -23.07 0.47
CA LEU A 939 -8.31 -23.48 0.45
C LEU A 939 -9.14 -22.30 -0.02
N GLU A 940 -9.86 -22.52 -1.10
CA GLU A 940 -10.95 -21.67 -1.54
C GLU A 940 -12.26 -22.19 -0.91
N VAL A 941 -12.83 -21.43 0.01
CA VAL A 941 -14.17 -21.66 0.54
C VAL A 941 -15.12 -20.71 -0.16
N THR A 942 -15.97 -21.22 -1.03
CA THR A 942 -17.04 -20.41 -1.64
C THR A 942 -18.31 -20.56 -0.82
N GLN A 943 -18.70 -19.49 -0.13
CA GLN A 943 -20.00 -19.36 0.50
C GLN A 943 -21.07 -19.07 -0.58
N SER A 944 -22.31 -19.47 -0.33
CA SER A 944 -23.43 -19.30 -1.27
C SER A 944 -23.83 -17.85 -1.59
N ASN A 945 -23.34 -16.86 -0.85
CA ASN A 945 -23.48 -15.43 -1.17
C ASN A 945 -22.43 -14.95 -2.20
N GLY A 946 -21.62 -15.87 -2.74
CA GLY A 946 -20.53 -15.56 -3.67
C GLY A 946 -19.23 -15.08 -2.99
N CYS A 947 -19.21 -14.93 -1.66
CA CYS A 947 -17.99 -14.66 -0.93
C CYS A 947 -17.07 -15.88 -1.04
N THR A 948 -15.90 -15.65 -1.61
CA THR A 948 -14.88 -16.65 -1.79
C THR A 948 -13.76 -16.31 -0.84
N PHE A 949 -13.57 -17.13 0.18
CA PHE A 949 -12.49 -17.00 1.15
C PHE A 949 -11.36 -17.86 0.65
N ILE A 950 -10.24 -17.24 0.31
CA ILE A 950 -9.03 -17.98 0.00
C ILE A 950 -8.15 -17.83 1.21
N ASP A 951 -7.96 -18.93 1.92
CA ASP A 951 -6.95 -18.99 2.96
C ASP A 951 -5.78 -19.81 2.49
N THR A 952 -4.58 -19.44 2.94
CA THR A 952 -3.35 -20.14 2.60
C THR A 952 -2.74 -20.67 3.88
N VAL A 953 -2.66 -21.99 3.99
CA VAL A 953 -2.02 -22.66 5.10
C VAL A 953 -0.66 -23.18 4.65
N SER A 954 0.38 -22.77 5.38
CA SER A 954 1.68 -23.41 5.27
C SER A 954 1.69 -24.61 6.19
N ILE A 955 1.59 -25.79 5.59
CA ILE A 955 1.71 -27.05 6.30
C ILE A 955 3.21 -27.32 6.45
N ASN A 956 3.72 -27.16 7.66
CA ASN A 956 5.04 -27.63 8.05
C ASN A 956 4.85 -28.91 8.87
N LEU A 957 4.77 -30.04 8.18
CA LEU A 957 4.84 -31.33 8.87
C LEU A 957 6.26 -31.47 9.41
N SER A 958 6.36 -31.88 10.68
CA SER A 958 7.63 -32.37 11.20
C SER A 958 8.06 -33.52 10.29
N ASN A 959 9.12 -33.30 9.53
CA ASN A 959 9.66 -34.32 8.65
C ASN A 959 10.38 -35.32 9.56
N PRO A 960 9.90 -36.55 9.82
CA PRO A 960 10.75 -37.55 10.48
C PRO A 960 11.78 -38.09 9.47
N ASN A 961 11.67 -37.73 8.19
CA ASN A 961 12.40 -38.38 7.12
C ASN A 961 13.55 -37.49 6.64
N ASN A 962 14.60 -37.44 7.47
CA ASN A 962 16.01 -37.43 7.05
C ASN A 962 16.92 -37.33 8.29
N ILE A 963 17.15 -38.44 8.98
CA ILE A 963 18.29 -38.57 9.89
C ILE A 963 19.17 -39.73 9.41
N ASN A 964 19.95 -39.49 8.36
CA ASN A 964 21.16 -40.29 8.17
C ASN A 964 22.20 -39.76 9.17
N GLY A 965 22.25 -40.37 10.36
CA GLY A 965 23.17 -39.99 11.42
C GLY A 965 23.39 -41.11 12.43
N LEU A 966 24.65 -41.39 12.73
CA LEU A 966 25.08 -42.35 13.76
C LEU A 966 24.65 -41.81 15.15
N HIS A 967 23.82 -42.57 15.87
CA HIS A 967 23.46 -42.25 17.25
C HIS A 967 24.14 -43.23 18.23
N THR A 968 24.97 -42.70 19.14
CA THR A 968 25.67 -43.49 20.17
C THR A 968 25.02 -43.26 21.53
N TRP A 969 24.54 -44.33 22.18
CA TRP A 969 23.98 -44.25 23.54
C TRP A 969 24.95 -44.83 24.58
N ASN A 970 25.22 -44.07 25.64
CA ASN A 970 26.07 -44.48 26.77
C ASN A 970 25.22 -44.58 28.05
N GLY A 971 24.92 -45.78 28.52
CA GLY A 971 24.27 -46.01 29.81
C GLY A 971 24.54 -47.40 30.38
N SER A 972 24.36 -47.55 31.70
CA SER A 972 24.61 -48.81 32.41
C SER A 972 23.48 -49.83 32.15
N ILE A 973 23.85 -51.04 31.74
CA ILE A 973 22.90 -52.13 31.44
C ILE A 973 22.38 -52.73 32.77
N ASP A 974 21.07 -52.65 33.02
CA ASP A 974 20.40 -53.39 34.10
C ASP A 974 20.00 -54.79 33.61
N SER A 975 19.92 -55.73 34.56
CA SER A 975 19.46 -57.12 34.48
C SER A 975 18.15 -57.36 33.73
N ASP A 976 17.31 -56.34 33.51
CA ASP A 976 16.06 -56.44 32.75
C ASP A 976 16.27 -56.57 31.23
N TRP A 977 17.43 -56.18 30.69
CA TRP A 977 17.72 -56.29 29.25
C TRP A 977 17.81 -57.73 28.74
N PHE A 978 18.07 -58.69 29.64
CA PHE A 978 18.36 -60.08 29.31
C PHE A 978 17.24 -61.05 29.72
N SER A 979 16.00 -60.57 29.82
CA SER A 979 14.84 -61.44 30.00
C SER A 979 14.05 -61.50 28.69
N LYS A 980 14.22 -62.61 27.94
CA LYS A 980 13.47 -63.08 26.76
C LYS A 980 12.85 -61.97 25.89
N CYS A 981 13.28 -61.84 24.63
CA CYS A 981 12.68 -61.03 23.53
C CYS A 981 11.14 -61.03 23.49
N ASN A 982 10.54 -60.34 24.44
CA ASN A 982 9.11 -60.20 24.66
C ASN A 982 8.92 -58.80 25.24
N TRP A 983 9.45 -57.84 24.49
CA TRP A 983 9.15 -56.43 24.70
C TRP A 983 7.67 -56.31 24.37
N ASN A 984 6.83 -55.99 25.36
CA ASN A 984 5.44 -55.71 25.12
C ASN A 984 5.36 -54.37 24.37
N ASN A 985 5.43 -54.47 23.04
CA ASN A 985 5.15 -53.55 21.93
C ASN A 985 5.47 -52.05 22.00
N ASN A 986 5.80 -51.42 23.14
CA ASN A 986 5.99 -49.97 23.25
C ASN A 986 7.10 -49.52 24.23
N HIS A 987 7.94 -50.40 24.79
CA HIS A 987 8.91 -50.00 25.84
C HIS A 987 10.31 -50.58 25.64
N VAL A 988 11.32 -49.70 25.62
CA VAL A 988 12.75 -50.02 25.82
C VAL A 988 13.16 -49.45 27.19
N PRO A 989 13.76 -50.21 28.13
CA PRO A 989 14.06 -49.69 29.46
C PRO A 989 15.29 -48.77 29.49
N ASN A 990 15.15 -47.60 30.13
CA ASN A 990 16.24 -46.82 30.75
C ASN A 990 15.82 -46.31 32.15
N ILE A 991 16.75 -45.76 32.94
CA ILE A 991 16.53 -45.35 34.34
C ILE A 991 15.45 -44.26 34.57
N ASN A 992 15.00 -43.59 33.51
CA ASN A 992 13.94 -42.56 33.52
C ASN A 992 12.76 -42.86 32.56
N ASN A 993 12.72 -44.02 31.92
CA ASN A 993 11.58 -44.55 31.17
C ASN A 993 11.04 -43.72 29.96
N ASP A 994 11.89 -43.04 29.18
CA ASP A 994 11.49 -42.44 27.89
C ASP A 994 12.56 -42.61 26.79
N VAL A 995 12.26 -43.45 25.79
CA VAL A 995 12.76 -43.36 24.41
C VAL A 995 11.58 -43.68 23.50
N LEU A 996 11.04 -42.66 22.83
CA LEU A 996 9.97 -42.82 21.84
C LEU A 996 10.59 -43.25 20.50
N ILE A 997 10.23 -44.44 20.01
CA ILE A 997 10.34 -44.74 18.57
C ILE A 997 9.30 -43.86 17.89
N PRO A 998 9.63 -43.13 16.80
CA PRO A 998 8.71 -42.21 16.13
C PRO A 998 7.40 -42.93 15.77
N THR A 999 6.29 -42.50 16.34
CA THR A 999 4.97 -43.10 16.14
C THR A 999 4.37 -42.59 14.83
N GLY A 1000 4.62 -43.31 13.74
CA GLY A 1000 3.91 -43.19 12.48
C GLY A 1000 3.32 -44.55 12.09
N SER A 1001 2.04 -44.75 12.41
CA SER A 1001 1.22 -45.96 12.17
C SER A 1001 1.39 -47.09 13.19
N ILE A 1002 0.26 -47.60 13.69
CA ILE A 1002 0.18 -48.80 14.52
C ILE A 1002 0.68 -49.96 13.66
N ASN A 1003 1.92 -50.43 13.82
CA ASN A 1003 2.34 -51.74 13.33
C ASN A 1003 3.55 -52.30 14.10
N ASN A 1004 3.54 -53.61 14.34
CA ASN A 1004 4.47 -54.33 15.21
C ASN A 1004 5.83 -54.51 14.51
N PRO A 1005 6.97 -54.10 15.09
CA PRO A 1005 8.29 -54.40 14.53
C PRO A 1005 8.50 -55.92 14.48
N ILE A 1006 9.01 -56.44 13.36
CA ILE A 1006 9.33 -57.85 13.21
C ILE A 1006 10.80 -58.04 13.61
N ILE A 1007 11.01 -58.83 14.67
CA ILE A 1007 12.36 -59.19 15.13
C ILE A 1007 12.87 -60.32 14.25
N ASN A 1008 13.87 -60.02 13.43
CA ASN A 1008 14.37 -60.95 12.42
C ASN A 1008 15.51 -61.83 12.91
N ASN A 1009 16.39 -61.32 13.78
CA ASN A 1009 17.57 -62.06 14.23
C ASN A 1009 17.93 -61.82 15.70
N ILE A 1010 18.37 -62.89 16.36
CA ILE A 1010 18.84 -62.89 17.76
C ILE A 1010 20.39 -62.95 17.75
N GLY A 1011 21.05 -62.07 18.51
CA GLY A 1011 22.51 -61.99 18.65
C GLY A 1011 23.01 -62.40 20.04
N PHE A 1012 24.28 -62.80 20.13
CA PHE A 1012 24.98 -63.10 21.38
C PHE A 1012 26.17 -62.14 21.53
N VAL A 1013 26.52 -61.79 22.77
CA VAL A 1013 27.71 -60.97 23.03
C VAL A 1013 28.94 -61.87 22.87
N ASP A 1014 29.76 -61.61 21.86
CA ASP A 1014 30.99 -62.38 21.63
C ASP A 1014 32.06 -61.95 22.64
N GLY A 1015 32.69 -62.93 23.31
CA GLY A 1015 33.83 -62.66 24.21
C GLY A 1015 33.51 -62.50 25.70
N GLU A 1016 32.26 -62.76 26.13
CA GLU A 1016 31.82 -62.66 27.52
C GLU A 1016 31.39 -64.04 28.06
N ASP A 1017 31.79 -64.36 29.29
CA ASP A 1017 31.35 -65.57 30.02
C ASP A 1017 29.96 -65.34 30.59
N MET A 1018 28.95 -65.72 29.81
CA MET A 1018 27.55 -65.43 30.09
C MET A 1018 26.96 -66.40 31.12
N ASN A 1019 27.61 -67.55 31.33
CA ASN A 1019 27.16 -68.59 32.25
C ASN A 1019 27.84 -68.52 33.64
N GLY A 1020 28.97 -67.79 33.74
CA GLY A 1020 29.72 -67.53 34.96
C GLY A 1020 30.68 -68.65 35.37
N ASP A 1021 31.09 -69.54 34.46
CA ASP A 1021 31.98 -70.67 34.72
C ASP A 1021 33.48 -70.35 34.58
N GLY A 1022 33.80 -69.14 34.12
CA GLY A 1022 35.14 -68.61 33.96
C GLY A 1022 35.76 -68.84 32.58
N ASN A 1023 35.07 -69.43 31.60
CA ASN A 1023 35.56 -69.65 30.24
C ASN A 1023 34.57 -69.15 29.20
N ILE A 1024 35.09 -68.52 28.13
CA ILE A 1024 34.27 -68.13 26.97
C ILE A 1024 34.21 -69.32 26.02
N ASP A 1025 33.08 -70.03 25.99
CA ASP A 1025 32.85 -71.18 25.14
C ASP A 1025 31.43 -71.22 24.53
N ILE A 1026 31.09 -72.32 23.85
CA ILE A 1026 29.80 -72.44 23.15
C ILE A 1026 28.58 -72.49 24.10
N ASN A 1027 28.80 -72.79 25.39
CA ASN A 1027 27.77 -72.86 26.42
C ASN A 1027 27.34 -71.47 26.91
N ASP A 1028 28.08 -70.41 26.57
CA ASP A 1028 27.70 -69.01 26.85
C ASP A 1028 26.55 -68.51 25.97
N ARG A 1029 26.13 -69.30 24.98
CA ARG A 1029 24.95 -69.04 24.14
C ARG A 1029 23.67 -69.47 24.85
N ILE A 1030 23.39 -68.90 26.04
CA ILE A 1030 22.23 -69.27 26.87
C ILE A 1030 20.93 -68.69 26.27
N PRO A 1031 19.92 -69.53 25.94
CA PRO A 1031 18.59 -69.06 25.53
C PRO A 1031 17.91 -68.30 26.66
N GLY A 1032 17.83 -66.98 26.52
CA GLY A 1032 17.29 -66.07 27.54
C GLY A 1032 18.10 -64.80 27.67
N LYS A 1033 19.44 -64.88 27.57
CA LYS A 1033 20.36 -63.73 27.67
C LYS A 1033 20.86 -63.22 26.32
N ALA A 1034 20.05 -63.37 25.27
CA ALA A 1034 20.38 -62.91 23.93
C ALA A 1034 19.74 -61.53 23.66
N PHE A 1035 20.36 -60.71 22.82
CA PHE A 1035 19.83 -59.38 22.44
C PHE A 1035 19.25 -59.40 21.03
N CYS A 1036 18.36 -58.45 20.73
CA CYS A 1036 17.81 -58.27 19.38
C CYS A 1036 18.92 -57.74 18.46
N ARG A 1037 19.29 -58.47 17.40
CA ARG A 1037 20.40 -58.09 16.50
C ARG A 1037 19.94 -57.19 15.36
N THR A 1038 18.80 -57.51 14.75
CA THR A 1038 18.17 -56.66 13.74
C THR A 1038 16.67 -56.60 13.95
N MET A 1039 16.08 -55.44 13.64
CA MET A 1039 14.63 -55.23 13.59
C MET A 1039 14.25 -54.65 12.24
N GLU A 1040 13.21 -55.17 11.61
CA GLU A 1040 12.70 -54.65 10.34
C GLU A 1040 11.38 -53.91 10.60
N LEU A 1041 11.31 -52.69 10.07
CA LEU A 1041 10.12 -51.86 10.04
C LEU A 1041 9.29 -52.20 8.80
N GLU A 1042 7.99 -51.91 8.81
CA GLU A 1042 7.10 -52.24 7.70
C GLU A 1042 7.41 -51.53 6.37
N ASP A 1043 8.17 -50.42 6.41
CA ASP A 1043 8.68 -49.75 5.21
C ASP A 1043 9.90 -50.47 4.58
N GLY A 1044 10.34 -51.58 5.16
CA GLY A 1044 11.48 -52.39 4.73
C GLY A 1044 12.83 -51.91 5.29
N THR A 1045 12.83 -50.91 6.19
CA THR A 1045 14.04 -50.45 6.86
C THR A 1045 14.51 -51.47 7.89
N GLU A 1046 15.77 -51.90 7.80
CA GLU A 1046 16.39 -52.82 8.76
C GLU A 1046 17.32 -52.04 9.69
N ILE A 1047 17.02 -52.05 11.00
CA ILE A 1047 17.85 -51.43 12.04
C ILE A 1047 18.75 -52.50 12.65
N GLU A 1048 20.07 -52.27 12.63
CA GLU A 1048 21.07 -53.15 13.26
C GLU A 1048 21.45 -52.63 14.65
N ILE A 1049 21.42 -53.53 15.65
CA ILE A 1049 21.81 -53.24 17.02
C ILE A 1049 23.15 -53.93 17.29
N LYS A 1050 24.18 -53.15 17.63
CA LYS A 1050 25.51 -53.64 18.01
C LYS A 1050 25.79 -53.35 19.47
N VAL A 1051 26.27 -54.36 20.18
CA VAL A 1051 26.79 -54.24 21.55
C VAL A 1051 28.30 -54.35 21.47
N THR A 1052 29.01 -53.32 21.90
CA THR A 1052 30.49 -53.29 21.92
C THR A 1052 31.03 -53.45 23.34
N ASP A 1053 32.28 -53.90 23.43
CA ASP A 1053 32.97 -54.21 24.67
C ASP A 1053 33.01 -52.97 25.59
N GLY A 1054 32.39 -53.05 26.77
CA GLY A 1054 32.20 -51.90 27.68
C GLY A 1054 30.78 -51.31 27.78
N ALA A 1055 29.74 -52.08 27.45
CA ALA A 1055 28.33 -51.75 27.69
C ALA A 1055 27.83 -50.46 26.99
N VAL A 1056 28.26 -50.25 25.74
CA VAL A 1056 27.75 -49.18 24.87
C VAL A 1056 26.84 -49.81 23.82
N LEU A 1057 25.66 -49.23 23.61
CA LEU A 1057 24.70 -49.69 22.61
C LEU A 1057 24.77 -48.75 21.39
N GLU A 1058 25.10 -49.31 20.24
CA GLU A 1058 25.10 -48.60 18.96
C GLU A 1058 23.89 -49.05 18.13
N ILE A 1059 23.05 -48.10 17.75
CA ILE A 1059 21.88 -48.32 16.89
C ILE A 1059 22.19 -47.68 15.54
N GLN A 1060 22.26 -48.48 14.48
CA GLN A 1060 22.46 -48.03 13.11
C GLN A 1060 21.17 -48.25 12.31
N GLN A 1061 20.66 -47.16 11.71
CA GLN A 1061 19.65 -47.20 10.66
C GLN A 1061 20.33 -47.29 9.29
#